data_AF-A0A284S417-F1
#
_entry.id   AF-A0A284S417-F1
#
_cell.length_a   1.000
_cell.length_b   1.000
_cell.length_c   1.000
_cell.angle_alpha   90.00
_cell.angle_beta   90.00
_cell.angle_gamma   90.00
#
_symmetry.space_group_name_H-M   'P 1'
#
loop_
_entity.id
_entity.type
_entity.pdbx_description
1 polymer ?
#
loop_
_entity_poly.entity_id
_entity_poly.type
_entity_poly.pdbx_seq_one_letter_code
_entity_poly.pdbx_strand_id
1 'polypeptide(L)'
;MSLDYSHGVQYAPSTVSATPALKAEDLEGLGIAYVRLTWIDLTSVIRYRVIPITYFLKMLKSLRPSIAMVKCTFGMVYLNMAEDFLPMGEYLYVIDLSTLRLCPYEEGTASVMGWFQEKAPVTGANGQPTVEVSVCPRGTLRRVVEQARKDAAVEFLVGFETEFILLKSTNPVEAVNYHHWSASGGLPSGGIETKVLREISDSLIKAGVDVTMYHAEAAPGQYEVVTGPLQPLEAADALVYTRETIINVAAKHGLRATFAPRVYLNSTGSSAHVHVSVHPINGPKKSADALSSAESSFIAGILKELPSMAAVTLPTPSSYKRVVDGVWSGGTYVCWGTENREAPIRLTNPKSPSSRNFELRFLDGTCNPYLALALILASGSTAILNQEALTLIDCPGPLTAAQMSAEEREAHGITDRLPLDWDSARELFASSEITEKIFGKELKVKYLSVNKPHLSGMPSFSGAEYWVQARAEQNAYVACAALIVYEYFLQFEAEVDFFWQRRWSLAKALFLWVKTSVSDFFACLTIEEYRADITASPSMCQMLLILLTALESLTMGLIFGLPGSGTIGTNEPVSGLFMCADADPPDHHWIVYYWVAVLVIESILLCLALRQAWLHRPSASGSDLMRKLTRDSVIYFLVLFGIYLTNLIFWIRNRITLNEFGTAFAFVISSLFANRLVIAVRRAHYMSLFEQESQLSEVTTEIQFRRETATGDVDDYDTMKLRSITRDLNEIVGV
;
A
#
# COMPACT_ATOMS: atom_id res chain seq x y z
N MET A 1 38.25 -30.64 -47.98
CA MET A 1 37.37 -29.48 -47.77
C MET A 1 37.52 -29.07 -46.31
N SER A 2 37.96 -27.83 -46.04
CA SER A 2 37.81 -27.28 -44.69
C SER A 2 36.31 -27.13 -44.46
N LEU A 3 35.77 -27.86 -43.50
CA LEU A 3 34.36 -27.77 -43.12
C LEU A 3 34.29 -26.70 -42.02
N ASP A 4 34.23 -25.45 -42.44
CA ASP A 4 33.88 -24.35 -41.55
C ASP A 4 32.38 -24.44 -41.23
N TYR A 5 32.09 -24.82 -39.98
CA TYR A 5 30.72 -24.95 -39.45
C TYR A 5 30.23 -23.67 -38.74
N SER A 6 31.01 -22.58 -38.81
CA SER A 6 30.65 -21.33 -38.18
C SER A 6 29.36 -20.76 -38.77
N HIS A 7 28.46 -20.33 -37.89
CA HIS A 7 27.16 -19.75 -38.25
C HIS A 7 26.72 -18.75 -37.18
N GLY A 8 25.67 -18.00 -37.50
CA GLY A 8 25.17 -16.90 -36.67
C GLY A 8 25.85 -15.58 -36.98
N VAL A 9 25.27 -14.51 -36.47
CA VAL A 9 25.81 -13.15 -36.63
C VAL A 9 27.04 -12.99 -35.75
N GLN A 10 28.10 -12.40 -36.30
CA GLN A 10 29.35 -12.18 -35.57
C GLN A 10 29.27 -10.87 -34.79
N TYR A 11 29.49 -10.96 -33.48
CA TYR A 11 29.54 -9.79 -32.60
C TYR A 11 30.87 -9.74 -31.86
N ALA A 12 31.50 -8.58 -31.88
CA ALA A 12 32.71 -8.28 -31.12
C ALA A 12 32.57 -6.92 -30.43
N PRO A 13 33.24 -6.68 -29.29
CA PRO A 13 33.22 -5.38 -28.62
C PRO A 13 33.57 -4.19 -29.52
N SER A 14 34.41 -4.41 -30.54
CA SER A 14 34.78 -3.40 -31.53
C SER A 14 33.74 -3.16 -32.62
N THR A 15 32.85 -4.12 -32.90
CA THR A 15 31.85 -4.04 -33.98
C THR A 15 30.47 -3.67 -33.47
N VAL A 16 30.18 -4.01 -32.22
CA VAL A 16 29.00 -3.55 -31.49
C VAL A 16 29.26 -2.11 -31.08
N SER A 17 29.04 -1.20 -32.02
CA SER A 17 29.15 0.24 -31.80
C SER A 17 27.98 0.68 -30.91
N ALA A 18 28.26 1.54 -29.93
CA ALA A 18 27.21 2.29 -29.26
C ALA A 18 26.39 2.98 -30.36
N THR A 19 25.08 2.76 -30.37
CA THR A 19 24.19 3.42 -31.33
C THR A 19 24.54 4.91 -31.37
N PRO A 20 24.68 5.54 -32.57
CA PRO A 20 25.06 6.95 -32.65
C PRO A 20 24.22 7.77 -31.68
N ALA A 21 24.87 8.34 -30.67
CA ALA A 21 24.17 8.97 -29.57
C ALA A 21 23.29 10.09 -30.12
N LEU A 22 21.98 9.99 -29.88
CA LEU A 22 21.06 11.07 -30.16
C LEU A 22 21.57 12.32 -29.44
N LYS A 23 21.71 13.43 -30.17
CA LYS A 23 22.18 14.66 -29.57
C LYS A 23 21.02 15.43 -28.97
N ALA A 24 21.24 16.05 -27.82
CA ALA A 24 20.19 16.81 -27.14
C ALA A 24 19.71 18.00 -27.98
N GLU A 25 20.59 18.58 -28.80
CA GLU A 25 20.30 19.71 -29.68
C GLU A 25 19.36 19.34 -30.83
N ASP A 26 19.33 18.07 -31.23
CA ASP A 26 18.48 17.60 -32.34
C ASP A 26 17.03 17.36 -31.90
N LEU A 27 16.78 17.29 -30.58
CA LEU A 27 15.47 16.93 -30.02
C LEU A 27 14.34 17.89 -30.45
N GLU A 28 14.59 19.21 -30.46
CA GLU A 28 13.58 20.18 -30.90
C GLU A 28 13.23 19.99 -32.38
N GLY A 29 14.23 19.72 -33.23
CA GLY A 29 14.04 19.46 -34.66
C GLY A 29 13.30 18.14 -34.95
N LEU A 30 13.36 17.20 -34.01
CA LEU A 30 12.62 15.93 -34.06
C LEU A 30 11.20 16.03 -33.47
N GLY A 31 10.76 17.23 -33.09
CA GLY A 31 9.42 17.45 -32.54
C GLY A 31 9.26 16.98 -31.09
N ILE A 32 10.35 16.83 -30.34
CA ILE A 32 10.32 16.40 -28.94
C ILE A 32 9.96 17.60 -28.05
N ALA A 33 8.90 17.44 -27.26
CA ALA A 33 8.41 18.43 -26.31
C ALA A 33 8.79 18.09 -24.86
N TYR A 34 8.98 16.80 -24.54
CA TYR A 34 9.21 16.31 -23.18
C TYR A 34 10.35 15.29 -23.10
N VAL A 35 11.06 15.29 -21.98
CA VAL A 35 12.12 14.32 -21.68
C VAL A 35 11.82 13.61 -20.35
N ARG A 36 11.80 12.27 -20.38
CA ARG A 36 11.71 11.39 -19.21
C ARG A 36 13.11 11.16 -18.64
N LEU A 37 13.34 11.59 -17.40
CA LEU A 37 14.56 11.26 -16.65
C LEU A 37 14.32 9.93 -15.95
N THR A 38 14.80 8.83 -16.53
CA THR A 38 14.39 7.46 -16.19
C THR A 38 15.45 6.71 -15.38
N TRP A 39 15.08 6.14 -14.24
CA TRP A 39 15.93 5.26 -13.44
C TRP A 39 15.19 3.99 -13.00
N ILE A 40 15.92 3.04 -12.46
CA ILE A 40 15.36 1.87 -11.79
C ILE A 40 15.75 1.88 -10.33
N ASP A 41 14.82 1.49 -9.46
CA ASP A 41 15.10 1.33 -8.04
C ASP A 41 15.53 -0.11 -7.68
N LEU A 42 15.72 -0.36 -6.38
CA LEU A 42 16.13 -1.67 -5.88
C LEU A 42 15.03 -2.75 -6.00
N THR A 43 13.77 -2.35 -6.19
CA THR A 43 12.63 -3.25 -6.42
C THR A 43 12.38 -3.56 -7.89
N SER A 44 13.30 -3.15 -8.77
CA SER A 44 13.18 -3.27 -10.23
C SER A 44 12.02 -2.47 -10.84
N VAL A 45 11.50 -1.45 -10.14
CA VAL A 45 10.48 -0.56 -10.67
C VAL A 45 11.15 0.52 -11.52
N ILE A 46 10.71 0.63 -12.77
CA ILE A 46 11.11 1.72 -13.68
C ILE A 46 10.40 2.98 -13.21
N ARG A 47 11.17 4.03 -12.94
CA ARG A 47 10.71 5.33 -12.45
C ARG A 47 11.21 6.41 -13.38
N TYR A 48 10.42 7.46 -13.52
CA TYR A 48 10.89 8.66 -14.22
C TYR A 48 10.24 9.92 -13.68
N ARG A 49 10.86 11.06 -13.99
CA ARG A 49 10.19 12.37 -13.97
C ARG A 49 10.19 12.94 -15.37
N VAL A 50 9.08 13.54 -15.76
CA VAL A 50 8.93 14.20 -17.06
C VAL A 50 9.24 15.68 -16.90
N ILE A 51 10.08 16.22 -17.76
CA ILE A 51 10.37 17.65 -17.82
C ILE A 51 10.18 18.19 -19.23
N PRO A 52 9.74 19.45 -19.40
CA PRO A 52 9.70 20.09 -20.71
C PRO A 52 11.10 20.22 -21.32
N ILE A 53 11.21 20.09 -22.65
CA ILE A 53 12.48 20.21 -23.37
C ILE A 53 13.19 21.53 -23.10
N THR A 54 12.44 22.63 -22.96
CA THR A 54 12.99 23.95 -22.64
C THR A 54 13.73 23.96 -21.29
N TYR A 55 13.20 23.24 -20.29
CA TYR A 55 13.87 23.08 -19.00
C TYR A 55 15.03 22.10 -19.08
N PHE A 56 14.89 21.00 -19.85
CA PHE A 56 15.98 20.05 -20.08
C PHE A 56 17.20 20.72 -20.69
N LEU A 57 17.04 21.46 -21.80
CA LEU A 57 18.12 22.20 -22.45
C LEU A 57 18.72 23.28 -21.54
N LYS A 58 17.92 23.92 -20.70
CA LYS A 58 18.42 24.86 -19.68
C LYS A 58 19.26 24.15 -18.62
N MET A 59 18.82 22.99 -18.14
CA MET A 59 19.52 22.17 -17.13
C MET A 59 20.87 21.65 -17.65
N LEU A 60 20.97 21.30 -18.94
CA LEU A 60 22.22 20.87 -19.58
C LEU A 60 23.33 21.93 -19.53
N LYS A 61 22.98 23.22 -19.34
CA LYS A 61 23.96 24.31 -19.18
C LYS A 61 24.63 24.34 -17.80
N SER A 62 24.14 23.54 -16.84
CA SER A 62 24.75 23.44 -15.52
C SER A 62 25.98 22.53 -15.53
N LEU A 63 26.90 22.73 -14.58
CA LEU A 63 28.09 21.88 -14.43
C LEU A 63 27.74 20.42 -14.12
N ARG A 64 26.57 20.18 -13.52
CA ARG A 64 26.09 18.84 -13.15
C ARG A 64 24.60 18.73 -13.46
N PRO A 65 24.23 18.53 -14.75
CA PRO A 65 22.83 18.46 -15.19
C PRO A 65 22.07 17.38 -14.43
N SER A 66 21.15 17.80 -13.57
CA SER A 66 20.52 16.90 -12.61
C SER A 66 19.24 17.45 -12.02
N ILE A 67 18.46 16.54 -11.43
CA ILE A 67 17.31 16.85 -10.58
C ILE A 67 17.55 16.33 -9.16
N ALA A 68 16.92 16.97 -8.17
CA ALA A 68 16.93 16.48 -6.79
C ALA A 68 15.97 15.30 -6.63
N MET A 69 16.44 14.24 -5.99
CA MET A 69 15.67 13.03 -5.67
C MET A 69 15.85 12.67 -4.20
N VAL A 70 14.75 12.40 -3.50
CA VAL A 70 14.76 11.95 -2.10
C VAL A 70 15.55 10.65 -1.96
N LYS A 71 16.36 10.52 -0.88
CA LYS A 71 17.19 9.31 -0.68
C LYS A 71 16.36 8.04 -0.50
N CYS A 72 15.16 8.16 0.07
CA CYS A 72 14.22 7.04 0.20
C CYS A 72 13.69 6.51 -1.14
N THR A 73 13.98 7.13 -2.29
CA THR A 73 13.51 6.64 -3.60
C THR A 73 13.92 5.19 -3.90
N PHE A 74 14.99 4.71 -3.29
CA PHE A 74 15.44 3.32 -3.42
C PHE A 74 14.72 2.36 -2.46
N GLY A 75 14.08 2.88 -1.42
CA GLY A 75 13.34 2.14 -0.39
C GLY A 75 11.83 2.16 -0.55
N MET A 76 11.30 2.79 -1.60
CA MET A 76 9.85 2.86 -1.85
C MET A 76 9.36 1.52 -2.44
N VAL A 77 8.66 0.72 -1.62
CA VAL A 77 8.06 -0.56 -2.03
C VAL A 77 6.54 -0.36 -2.12
N TYR A 78 6.03 -0.23 -3.34
CA TYR A 78 4.65 0.23 -3.60
C TYR A 78 4.36 1.59 -2.94
N LEU A 79 3.46 1.62 -1.96
CA LEU A 79 3.08 2.81 -1.18
C LEU A 79 3.80 2.88 0.18
N ASN A 80 4.61 1.88 0.50
CA ASN A 80 5.32 1.78 1.77
C ASN A 80 6.82 2.08 1.59
N MET A 81 7.49 2.34 2.70
CA MET A 81 8.93 2.51 2.77
C MET A 81 9.54 1.34 3.52
N ALA A 82 10.54 0.71 2.93
CA ALA A 82 11.26 -0.39 3.53
C ALA A 82 12.04 0.06 4.77
N GLU A 83 12.31 -0.89 5.67
CA GLU A 83 13.16 -0.69 6.85
C GLU A 83 14.53 -0.11 6.44
N ASP A 84 15.19 0.64 7.32
CA ASP A 84 16.48 1.30 7.08
C ASP A 84 16.49 2.39 6.00
N PHE A 85 15.32 2.80 5.51
CA PHE A 85 15.14 4.01 4.72
C PHE A 85 14.46 5.09 5.52
N LEU A 86 14.93 6.33 5.35
CA LEU A 86 14.35 7.52 5.95
C LEU A 86 13.94 8.49 4.85
N PRO A 87 12.87 9.30 5.05
CA PRO A 87 12.45 10.31 4.08
C PRO A 87 13.41 11.51 4.01
N MET A 88 14.50 11.49 4.80
CA MET A 88 15.43 12.60 4.94
C MET A 88 16.54 12.58 3.91
N GLY A 89 16.83 13.76 3.37
CA GLY A 89 17.95 14.00 2.47
C GLY A 89 17.64 13.72 1.01
N GLU A 90 18.52 14.22 0.15
CA GLU A 90 18.36 14.13 -1.30
C GLU A 90 19.69 13.80 -1.98
N TYR A 91 19.61 12.96 -3.00
CA TYR A 91 20.62 12.81 -4.03
C TYR A 91 20.39 13.81 -5.16
N LEU A 92 21.40 14.00 -6.01
CA LEU A 92 21.15 14.45 -7.38
C LEU A 92 21.12 13.25 -8.31
N TYR A 93 20.10 13.21 -9.15
CA TYR A 93 20.04 12.30 -10.28
C TYR A 93 20.65 12.99 -11.51
N VAL A 94 21.91 12.64 -11.79
CA VAL A 94 22.77 13.27 -12.80
C VAL A 94 22.64 12.54 -14.13
N ILE A 95 22.35 13.29 -15.18
CA ILE A 95 21.98 12.73 -16.48
C ILE A 95 23.19 12.23 -17.24
N ASP A 96 23.02 11.10 -17.91
CA ASP A 96 23.99 10.49 -18.80
C ASP A 96 23.47 10.56 -20.25
N LEU A 97 23.92 11.57 -20.99
CA LEU A 97 23.46 11.82 -22.37
C LEU A 97 23.76 10.67 -23.34
N SER A 98 24.68 9.76 -23.02
CA SER A 98 24.93 8.58 -23.85
C SER A 98 23.72 7.62 -23.89
N THR A 99 22.78 7.77 -22.94
CA THR A 99 21.57 6.95 -22.84
C THR A 99 20.33 7.60 -23.47
N LEU A 100 20.48 8.76 -24.08
CA LEU A 100 19.36 9.51 -24.66
C LEU A 100 18.74 8.72 -25.83
N ARG A 101 17.46 8.38 -25.71
CA ARG A 101 16.69 7.62 -26.70
C ARG A 101 15.34 8.28 -26.96
N LEU A 102 14.84 8.16 -28.18
CA LEU A 102 13.45 8.53 -28.49
C LEU A 102 12.49 7.57 -27.80
N CYS A 103 11.24 7.99 -27.53
CA CYS A 103 10.16 7.13 -27.04
C CYS A 103 9.05 7.00 -28.09
N PRO A 104 9.20 6.25 -29.20
CA PRO A 104 8.20 6.25 -30.28
C PRO A 104 6.80 5.78 -29.89
N TYR A 105 6.67 5.04 -28.79
CA TYR A 105 5.39 4.64 -28.21
C TYR A 105 4.60 5.82 -27.59
N GLU A 106 5.27 6.95 -27.31
CA GLU A 106 4.71 8.20 -26.77
C GLU A 106 5.22 9.39 -27.61
N GLU A 107 4.38 9.90 -28.52
CA GLU A 107 4.76 10.97 -29.44
C GLU A 107 5.29 12.23 -28.71
N GLY A 108 6.30 12.87 -29.28
CA GLY A 108 6.90 14.09 -28.71
C GLY A 108 7.72 13.86 -27.43
N THR A 109 8.07 12.61 -27.09
CA THR A 109 8.81 12.28 -25.87
C THR A 109 10.14 11.58 -26.17
N ALA A 110 11.18 11.92 -25.40
CA ALA A 110 12.44 11.19 -25.31
C ALA A 110 12.68 10.72 -23.87
N SER A 111 13.59 9.77 -23.66
CA SER A 111 14.03 9.28 -22.35
C SER A 111 15.54 9.32 -22.23
N VAL A 112 16.02 9.63 -21.03
CA VAL A 112 17.45 9.62 -20.70
C VAL A 112 17.63 9.10 -19.28
N MET A 113 18.65 8.27 -19.08
CA MET A 113 19.05 7.72 -17.80
C MET A 113 20.26 8.47 -17.23
N GLY A 114 20.81 7.99 -16.12
CA GLY A 114 21.73 8.75 -15.30
C GLY A 114 22.18 8.01 -14.04
N TRP A 115 22.78 8.76 -13.13
CA TRP A 115 23.44 8.27 -11.93
C TRP A 115 22.93 9.00 -10.71
N PHE A 116 22.83 8.31 -9.58
CA PHE A 116 22.63 8.98 -8.31
C PHE A 116 23.98 9.42 -7.75
N GLN A 117 24.07 10.69 -7.37
CA GLN A 117 25.25 11.29 -6.77
C GLN A 117 24.90 12.08 -5.50
N GLU A 118 25.80 12.07 -4.53
CA GLU A 118 25.71 12.93 -3.35
C GLU A 118 25.82 14.41 -3.76
N LYS A 119 25.03 15.27 -3.10
CA LYS A 119 25.03 16.72 -3.38
C LYS A 119 26.39 17.35 -3.10
N ALA A 120 27.01 16.96 -2.00
CA ALA A 120 28.36 17.33 -1.62
C ALA A 120 29.23 16.06 -1.52
N PRO A 121 30.56 16.15 -1.71
CA PRO A 121 31.45 15.01 -1.53
C PRO A 121 31.33 14.40 -0.12
N VAL A 122 31.26 13.08 -0.06
CA VAL A 122 31.31 12.26 1.16
C VAL A 122 32.61 11.46 1.19
N THR A 123 32.97 10.92 2.35
CA THR A 123 34.13 10.03 2.45
C THR A 123 33.81 8.67 1.82
N GLY A 124 34.52 8.33 0.75
CA GLY A 124 34.42 7.03 0.08
C GLY A 124 35.08 5.90 0.87
N ALA A 125 34.88 4.66 0.42
CA ALA A 125 35.42 3.46 1.08
C ALA A 125 36.97 3.44 1.16
N ASN A 126 37.64 4.15 0.24
CA ASN A 126 39.10 4.32 0.22
C ASN A 126 39.58 5.53 1.06
N GLY A 127 38.70 6.16 1.83
CA GLY A 127 38.98 7.37 2.60
C GLY A 127 39.07 8.66 1.77
N GLN A 128 38.94 8.59 0.44
CA GLN A 128 38.98 9.76 -0.44
C GLN A 128 37.59 10.37 -0.63
N PRO A 129 37.47 11.69 -0.82
CA PRO A 129 36.20 12.33 -1.15
C PRO A 129 35.61 11.78 -2.46
N THR A 130 34.33 11.43 -2.45
CA THR A 130 33.57 10.96 -3.61
C THR A 130 32.15 11.52 -3.61
N VAL A 131 31.54 11.61 -4.79
CA VAL A 131 30.10 11.92 -4.93
C VAL A 131 29.29 10.69 -5.32
N GLU A 132 29.92 9.52 -5.43
CA GLU A 132 29.22 8.29 -5.82
C GLU A 132 28.29 7.80 -4.72
N VAL A 133 27.14 7.27 -5.14
CA VAL A 133 26.15 6.66 -4.25
C VAL A 133 26.29 5.14 -4.33
N SER A 134 26.68 4.52 -3.22
CA SER A 134 26.86 3.06 -3.06
C SER A 134 25.65 2.23 -3.49
N VAL A 135 24.45 2.76 -3.26
CA VAL A 135 23.18 2.07 -3.54
C VAL A 135 22.67 2.26 -4.97
N CYS A 136 23.39 2.99 -5.83
CA CYS A 136 22.97 3.23 -7.22
C CYS A 136 23.16 1.95 -8.08
N PRO A 137 22.09 1.30 -8.58
CA PRO A 137 22.21 0.03 -9.31
C PRO A 137 23.06 0.16 -10.58
N ARG A 138 22.76 1.19 -11.38
CA ARG A 138 23.49 1.49 -12.61
C ARG A 138 24.97 1.75 -12.32
N GLY A 139 25.26 2.54 -11.28
CA GLY A 139 26.62 2.84 -10.81
C GLY A 139 27.42 1.60 -10.41
N THR A 140 26.77 0.66 -9.74
CA THR A 140 27.37 -0.63 -9.36
C THR A 140 27.74 -1.47 -10.58
N LEU A 141 26.87 -1.57 -11.60
CA LEU A 141 27.23 -2.28 -12.83
C LEU A 141 28.40 -1.61 -13.57
N ARG A 142 28.39 -0.27 -13.68
CA ARG A 142 29.51 0.48 -14.30
C ARG A 142 30.84 0.12 -13.65
N ARG A 143 30.90 0.20 -12.33
CA ARG A 143 32.11 -0.12 -11.55
C ARG A 143 32.59 -1.55 -11.80
N VAL A 144 31.69 -2.52 -11.84
CA VAL A 144 32.03 -3.92 -12.14
C VAL A 144 32.60 -4.08 -13.54
N VAL A 145 31.98 -3.47 -14.55
CA VAL A 145 32.44 -3.56 -15.95
C VAL A 145 33.81 -2.91 -16.12
N GLU A 146 34.01 -1.72 -15.54
CA GLU A 146 35.30 -1.02 -15.53
C GLU A 146 36.37 -1.86 -14.82
N GLN A 147 36.03 -2.48 -13.69
CA GLN A 147 36.95 -3.32 -12.95
C GLN A 147 37.31 -4.60 -13.70
N ALA A 148 36.35 -5.28 -14.32
CA ALA A 148 36.62 -6.47 -15.14
C ALA A 148 37.57 -6.13 -16.30
N ARG A 149 37.37 -4.99 -16.95
CA ARG A 149 38.24 -4.52 -18.03
C ARG A 149 39.67 -4.23 -17.53
N LYS A 150 39.77 -3.54 -16.39
CA LYS A 150 41.04 -3.07 -15.84
C LYS A 150 41.87 -4.19 -15.20
N ASP A 151 41.24 -4.99 -14.34
CA ASP A 151 41.92 -5.93 -13.46
C ASP A 151 42.01 -7.32 -14.12
N ALA A 152 40.93 -7.78 -14.78
CA ALA A 152 40.85 -9.10 -15.41
C ALA A 152 41.11 -9.09 -16.94
N ALA A 153 41.36 -7.90 -17.52
CA ALA A 153 41.64 -7.72 -18.95
C ALA A 153 40.61 -8.37 -19.89
N VAL A 154 39.32 -8.28 -19.53
CA VAL A 154 38.22 -8.91 -20.24
C VAL A 154 37.08 -7.92 -20.52
N GLU A 155 36.47 -8.04 -21.69
CA GLU A 155 35.25 -7.35 -22.08
C GLU A 155 34.12 -8.37 -22.27
N PHE A 156 32.88 -7.91 -22.16
CA PHE A 156 31.71 -8.75 -22.32
C PHE A 156 30.73 -8.12 -23.31
N LEU A 157 29.98 -8.96 -24.01
CA LEU A 157 28.74 -8.55 -24.66
C LEU A 157 27.58 -9.30 -24.03
N VAL A 158 26.46 -8.59 -23.87
CA VAL A 158 25.25 -9.07 -23.20
C VAL A 158 24.05 -8.86 -24.11
N GLY A 159 23.30 -9.93 -24.38
CA GLY A 159 21.99 -9.89 -25.04
C GLY A 159 20.89 -10.42 -24.12
N PHE A 160 19.65 -10.02 -24.37
CA PHE A 160 18.50 -10.43 -23.58
C PHE A 160 17.39 -10.99 -24.46
N GLU A 161 16.84 -12.14 -24.04
CA GLU A 161 15.55 -12.67 -24.49
C GLU A 161 14.52 -12.29 -23.42
N THR A 162 13.53 -11.46 -23.79
CA THR A 162 12.53 -10.95 -22.84
C THR A 162 11.19 -11.61 -23.11
N GLU A 163 10.83 -12.58 -22.28
CA GLU A 163 9.51 -13.21 -22.32
C GLU A 163 8.49 -12.42 -21.48
N PHE A 164 7.27 -12.28 -21.99
CA PHE A 164 6.18 -11.60 -21.31
C PHE A 164 4.82 -12.15 -21.75
N ILE A 165 3.78 -11.88 -20.96
CA ILE A 165 2.41 -12.28 -21.27
C ILE A 165 1.56 -11.04 -21.53
N LEU A 166 0.79 -11.08 -22.62
CA LEU A 166 -0.26 -10.10 -22.93
C LEU A 166 -1.61 -10.59 -22.40
N LEU A 167 -2.25 -9.74 -21.59
CA LEU A 167 -3.52 -10.02 -20.92
C LEU A 167 -4.60 -9.03 -21.39
N LYS A 168 -5.84 -9.52 -21.48
CA LYS A 168 -7.05 -8.68 -21.58
C LYS A 168 -7.54 -8.22 -20.20
N SER A 169 -7.38 -9.08 -19.20
CA SER A 169 -7.76 -8.81 -17.81
C SER A 169 -6.80 -9.46 -16.83
N THR A 170 -6.63 -8.84 -15.66
CA THR A 170 -5.88 -9.41 -14.52
C THR A 170 -6.79 -9.99 -13.45
N ASN A 171 -8.10 -9.74 -13.50
CA ASN A 171 -9.06 -10.32 -12.58
C ASN A 171 -10.46 -10.46 -13.22
N PRO A 172 -10.89 -11.68 -13.61
CA PRO A 172 -10.07 -12.89 -13.66
C PRO A 172 -8.90 -12.72 -14.65
N VAL A 173 -7.82 -13.49 -14.45
CA VAL A 173 -6.67 -13.46 -15.36
C VAL A 173 -7.07 -14.05 -16.72
N GLU A 174 -6.97 -13.26 -17.78
CA GLU A 174 -7.34 -13.65 -19.14
C GLU A 174 -6.23 -13.26 -20.13
N ALA A 175 -5.61 -14.26 -20.78
CA ALA A 175 -4.64 -14.05 -21.84
C ALA A 175 -5.28 -13.45 -23.10
N VAL A 176 -4.49 -12.74 -23.90
CA VAL A 176 -4.98 -12.16 -25.16
C VAL A 176 -5.47 -13.24 -26.13
N ASN A 177 -4.81 -14.39 -26.17
CA ASN A 177 -5.13 -15.55 -26.99
C ASN A 177 -4.49 -16.84 -26.40
N TYR A 178 -4.76 -17.97 -27.05
CA TYR A 178 -4.13 -19.27 -26.77
C TYR A 178 -3.48 -19.76 -28.07
N HIS A 179 -2.19 -20.08 -28.01
CA HIS A 179 -1.42 -20.53 -29.16
C HIS A 179 -0.35 -21.54 -28.73
N HIS A 180 0.31 -22.14 -29.72
CA HIS A 180 1.48 -22.99 -29.53
C HIS A 180 2.77 -22.19 -29.73
N TRP A 181 3.87 -22.74 -29.24
CA TRP A 181 5.21 -22.20 -29.44
C TRP A 181 5.52 -22.01 -30.93
N SER A 182 5.95 -20.80 -31.31
CA SER A 182 6.30 -20.43 -32.69
C SER A 182 5.22 -20.72 -33.75
N ALA A 183 3.95 -20.85 -33.36
CA ALA A 183 2.87 -21.14 -34.28
C ALA A 183 2.28 -19.88 -34.91
N SER A 184 1.92 -19.95 -36.19
CA SER A 184 1.29 -18.84 -36.92
C SER A 184 -0.01 -18.34 -36.27
N GLY A 185 -0.71 -19.20 -35.53
CA GLY A 185 -1.90 -18.86 -34.77
C GLY A 185 -1.65 -17.93 -33.57
N GLY A 186 -0.39 -17.80 -33.11
CA GLY A 186 -0.01 -16.82 -32.08
C GLY A 186 0.23 -15.42 -32.64
N LEU A 187 0.50 -15.28 -33.94
CA LEU A 187 0.69 -14.00 -34.62
C LEU A 187 -0.13 -13.93 -35.92
N PRO A 188 -1.47 -14.03 -35.85
CA PRO A 188 -2.33 -13.96 -37.02
C PRO A 188 -2.27 -12.56 -37.64
N SER A 189 -2.17 -12.51 -38.97
CA SER A 189 -2.17 -11.24 -39.71
C SER A 189 -3.41 -10.41 -39.40
N GLY A 190 -3.20 -9.19 -38.91
CA GLY A 190 -4.29 -8.27 -38.50
C GLY A 190 -4.72 -8.40 -37.04
N GLY A 191 -4.27 -9.43 -36.32
CA GLY A 191 -4.49 -9.61 -34.89
C GLY A 191 -3.91 -8.47 -34.05
N ILE A 192 -4.49 -8.23 -32.88
CA ILE A 192 -4.07 -7.15 -31.99
C ILE A 192 -2.68 -7.41 -31.41
N GLU A 193 -2.39 -8.66 -31.07
CA GLU A 193 -1.09 -9.17 -30.66
C GLU A 193 -0.02 -8.91 -31.73
N THR A 194 -0.34 -9.11 -33.01
CA THR A 194 0.61 -8.86 -34.10
C THR A 194 0.90 -7.38 -34.27
N LYS A 195 -0.13 -6.52 -34.09
CA LYS A 195 0.05 -5.07 -34.10
C LYS A 195 0.91 -4.61 -32.92
N VAL A 196 0.65 -5.13 -31.72
CA VAL A 196 1.42 -4.85 -30.50
C VAL A 196 2.88 -5.26 -30.66
N LEU A 197 3.15 -6.51 -31.07
CA LEU A 197 4.53 -7.01 -31.23
C LEU A 197 5.29 -6.25 -32.31
N ARG A 198 4.64 -5.92 -33.44
CA ARG A 198 5.25 -5.09 -34.48
C ARG A 198 5.57 -3.69 -33.97
N GLU A 199 4.64 -3.04 -33.28
CA GLU A 199 4.87 -1.70 -32.75
C GLU A 199 5.95 -1.67 -31.65
N ILE A 200 6.04 -2.71 -30.82
CA ILE A 200 7.16 -2.90 -29.89
C ILE A 200 8.48 -2.94 -30.66
N SER A 201 8.58 -3.83 -31.66
CA SER A 201 9.80 -3.98 -32.47
C SER A 201 10.18 -2.70 -33.19
N ASP A 202 9.24 -2.04 -33.86
CA ASP A 202 9.47 -0.78 -34.57
C ASP A 202 9.90 0.35 -33.61
N SER A 203 9.32 0.40 -32.41
CA SER A 203 9.67 1.40 -31.39
C SER A 203 11.07 1.20 -30.82
N LEU A 204 11.48 -0.05 -30.60
CA LEU A 204 12.82 -0.40 -30.15
C LEU A 204 13.87 -0.03 -31.20
N ILE A 205 13.66 -0.44 -32.45
CA ILE A 205 14.58 -0.15 -33.56
C ILE A 205 14.75 1.36 -33.75
N LYS A 206 13.64 2.12 -33.75
CA LYS A 206 13.68 3.60 -33.85
C LYS A 206 14.37 4.26 -32.66
N ALA A 207 14.34 3.64 -31.48
CA ALA A 207 15.04 4.10 -30.29
C ALA A 207 16.50 3.63 -30.22
N GLY A 208 16.99 2.94 -31.25
CA GLY A 208 18.37 2.46 -31.31
C GLY A 208 18.62 1.18 -30.51
N VAL A 209 17.61 0.36 -30.28
CA VAL A 209 17.76 -0.97 -29.69
C VAL A 209 17.59 -1.98 -30.83
N ASP A 210 18.63 -2.77 -31.09
CA ASP A 210 18.58 -3.82 -32.10
C ASP A 210 17.61 -4.92 -31.65
N VAL A 211 16.72 -5.33 -32.55
CA VAL A 211 15.74 -6.41 -32.33
C VAL A 211 16.03 -7.50 -33.34
N THR A 212 16.50 -8.65 -32.87
CA THR A 212 16.89 -9.76 -33.74
C THR A 212 15.69 -10.59 -34.15
N MET A 213 14.74 -10.81 -33.22
CA MET A 213 13.50 -11.52 -33.47
C MET A 213 12.43 -11.23 -32.42
N TYR A 214 11.18 -11.57 -32.76
CA TYR A 214 10.08 -11.75 -31.83
C TYR A 214 9.22 -12.93 -32.28
N HIS A 215 8.61 -13.65 -31.34
CA HIS A 215 7.73 -14.79 -31.66
C HIS A 215 6.73 -15.08 -30.53
N ALA A 216 5.77 -15.96 -30.84
CA ALA A 216 4.85 -16.52 -29.86
C ALA A 216 5.56 -17.62 -29.06
N GLU A 217 5.34 -17.64 -27.75
CA GLU A 217 5.97 -18.58 -26.81
C GLU A 217 5.00 -19.70 -26.36
N ALA A 218 5.44 -20.54 -25.42
CA ALA A 218 4.76 -21.79 -25.06
C ALA A 218 3.60 -21.66 -24.04
N ALA A 219 3.35 -20.49 -23.43
CA ALA A 219 2.21 -20.25 -22.56
C ALA A 219 1.10 -19.37 -23.20
N PRO A 220 -0.15 -19.41 -22.69
CA PRO A 220 -1.24 -18.58 -23.20
C PRO A 220 -0.90 -17.08 -23.21
N GLY A 221 -0.96 -16.47 -24.39
CA GLY A 221 -0.65 -15.06 -24.60
C GLY A 221 0.81 -14.70 -24.31
N GLN A 222 1.72 -15.68 -24.29
CA GLN A 222 3.14 -15.46 -24.06
C GLN A 222 3.87 -15.13 -25.36
N TYR A 223 4.73 -14.14 -25.31
CA TYR A 223 5.57 -13.71 -26.41
C TYR A 223 6.98 -13.44 -25.92
N GLU A 224 7.92 -13.47 -26.85
CA GLU A 224 9.31 -13.11 -26.61
C GLU A 224 9.75 -12.03 -27.58
N VAL A 225 10.55 -11.09 -27.08
CA VAL A 225 11.33 -10.13 -27.89
C VAL A 225 12.80 -10.32 -27.55
N VAL A 226 13.61 -10.53 -28.59
CA VAL A 226 15.06 -10.75 -28.46
C VAL A 226 15.82 -9.54 -28.96
N THR A 227 16.70 -9.03 -28.10
CA THR A 227 17.52 -7.85 -28.38
C THR A 227 18.95 -8.25 -28.75
N GLY A 228 19.56 -7.48 -29.65
CA GLY A 228 20.95 -7.68 -30.05
C GLY A 228 21.93 -7.47 -28.89
N PRO A 229 23.10 -8.14 -28.92
CA PRO A 229 24.08 -8.03 -27.84
C PRO A 229 24.73 -6.64 -27.83
N LEU A 230 24.83 -6.05 -26.64
CA LEU A 230 25.43 -4.74 -26.37
C LEU A 230 26.51 -4.85 -25.28
N GLN A 231 27.27 -3.77 -25.06
CA GLN A 231 28.13 -3.70 -23.86
C GLN A 231 27.24 -3.76 -22.60
N PRO A 232 27.70 -4.32 -21.46
CA PRO A 232 26.79 -4.74 -20.39
C PRO A 232 25.93 -3.62 -19.80
N LEU A 233 26.50 -2.42 -19.65
CA LEU A 233 25.77 -1.26 -19.14
C LEU A 233 24.68 -0.81 -20.13
N GLU A 234 25.02 -0.73 -21.42
CA GLU A 234 24.08 -0.37 -22.48
C GLU A 234 23.01 -1.44 -22.67
N ALA A 235 23.36 -2.73 -22.53
CA ALA A 235 22.41 -3.84 -22.58
C ALA A 235 21.38 -3.75 -21.44
N ALA A 236 21.81 -3.40 -20.22
CA ALA A 236 20.89 -3.17 -19.11
C ALA A 236 19.99 -1.96 -19.34
N ASP A 237 20.54 -0.85 -19.85
CA ASP A 237 19.77 0.35 -20.21
C ASP A 237 18.72 0.02 -21.31
N ALA A 238 19.12 -0.74 -22.34
CA ALA A 238 18.25 -1.20 -23.41
C ALA A 238 17.15 -2.15 -22.92
N LEU A 239 17.43 -3.04 -21.97
CA LEU A 239 16.42 -3.91 -21.36
C LEU A 239 15.39 -3.12 -20.55
N VAL A 240 15.81 -2.13 -19.77
CA VAL A 240 14.88 -1.25 -19.04
C VAL A 240 13.96 -0.52 -20.02
N TYR A 241 14.52 0.05 -21.09
CA TYR A 241 13.74 0.71 -22.14
C TYR A 241 12.81 -0.28 -22.88
N THR A 242 13.25 -1.53 -23.06
CA THR A 242 12.45 -2.60 -23.68
C THR A 242 11.24 -2.96 -22.85
N ARG A 243 11.41 -3.12 -21.53
CA ARG A 243 10.31 -3.39 -20.60
C ARG A 243 9.30 -2.24 -20.58
N GLU A 244 9.78 -0.99 -20.57
CA GLU A 244 8.90 0.19 -20.66
C GLU A 244 8.13 0.22 -21.99
N THR A 245 8.81 -0.04 -23.11
CA THR A 245 8.18 -0.08 -24.45
C THR A 245 7.07 -1.13 -24.51
N ILE A 246 7.35 -2.36 -24.05
CA ILE A 246 6.37 -3.46 -24.02
C ILE A 246 5.13 -3.06 -23.21
N ILE A 247 5.31 -2.49 -22.02
CA ILE A 247 4.19 -2.08 -21.15
C ILE A 247 3.35 -0.99 -21.82
N ASN A 248 3.98 0.06 -22.35
CA ASN A 248 3.25 1.21 -22.91
C ASN A 248 2.55 0.86 -24.22
N VAL A 249 3.20 0.09 -25.10
CA VAL A 249 2.56 -0.36 -26.35
C VAL A 249 1.38 -1.29 -26.04
N ALA A 250 1.53 -2.26 -25.12
CA ALA A 250 0.40 -3.10 -24.72
C ALA A 250 -0.78 -2.26 -24.20
N ALA A 251 -0.50 -1.29 -23.31
CA ALA A 251 -1.50 -0.40 -22.74
C ALA A 251 -2.21 0.46 -23.81
N LYS A 252 -1.46 0.98 -24.79
CA LYS A 252 -1.98 1.75 -25.93
C LYS A 252 -2.99 0.95 -26.76
N HIS A 253 -2.83 -0.36 -26.83
CA HIS A 253 -3.75 -1.27 -27.52
C HIS A 253 -4.81 -1.89 -26.59
N GLY A 254 -4.99 -1.36 -25.37
CA GLY A 254 -6.00 -1.84 -24.41
C GLY A 254 -5.69 -3.21 -23.80
N LEU A 255 -4.43 -3.65 -23.85
CA LEU A 255 -3.94 -4.87 -23.23
C LEU A 255 -3.05 -4.54 -22.02
N ARG A 256 -2.74 -5.56 -21.23
CA ARG A 256 -1.76 -5.47 -20.15
C ARG A 256 -0.62 -6.44 -20.37
N ALA A 257 0.59 -5.93 -20.48
CA ALA A 257 1.79 -6.77 -20.43
C ALA A 257 2.18 -7.09 -18.98
N THR A 258 2.66 -8.31 -18.75
CA THR A 258 3.26 -8.71 -17.47
C THR A 258 4.52 -9.53 -17.69
N PHE A 259 5.53 -9.27 -16.85
CA PHE A 259 6.78 -10.02 -16.77
C PHE A 259 6.78 -10.99 -15.58
N ALA A 260 5.60 -11.31 -15.05
CA ALA A 260 5.45 -12.22 -13.92
C ALA A 260 6.09 -13.58 -14.26
N PRO A 261 6.90 -14.18 -13.37
CA PRO A 261 7.69 -15.36 -13.72
C PRO A 261 6.84 -16.57 -14.10
N ARG A 262 5.63 -16.68 -13.56
CA ARG A 262 4.66 -17.72 -13.92
C ARG A 262 3.24 -17.27 -13.62
N VAL A 263 2.43 -17.11 -14.67
CA VAL A 263 1.01 -16.71 -14.55
C VAL A 263 0.09 -17.93 -14.45
N TYR A 264 0.33 -18.95 -15.28
CA TYR A 264 -0.44 -20.20 -15.28
C TYR A 264 0.43 -21.35 -14.76
N LEU A 265 -0.01 -22.01 -13.69
CA LEU A 265 0.77 -23.10 -13.06
C LEU A 265 0.83 -24.37 -13.91
N ASN A 266 -0.08 -24.51 -14.89
CA ASN A 266 -0.13 -25.62 -15.82
C ASN A 266 0.60 -25.33 -17.16
N SER A 267 1.30 -24.20 -17.29
CA SER A 267 2.12 -23.86 -18.46
C SER A 267 3.56 -23.56 -18.07
N THR A 268 4.39 -23.27 -19.10
CA THR A 268 5.71 -22.67 -18.95
C THR A 268 5.62 -21.28 -18.29
N GLY A 269 6.71 -20.85 -17.67
CA GLY A 269 6.85 -19.50 -17.10
C GLY A 269 7.51 -18.53 -18.07
N SER A 270 7.67 -17.27 -17.64
CA SER A 270 8.36 -16.21 -18.38
C SER A 270 9.70 -15.84 -17.74
N SER A 271 10.74 -15.74 -18.56
CA SER A 271 12.12 -15.49 -18.18
C SER A 271 12.67 -14.20 -18.81
N ALA A 272 13.84 -13.81 -18.35
CA ALA A 272 14.71 -12.85 -19.03
C ALA A 272 16.06 -13.54 -19.27
N HIS A 273 16.15 -14.45 -20.24
CA HIS A 273 17.41 -15.18 -20.50
C HIS A 273 18.51 -14.18 -20.86
N VAL A 274 19.69 -14.38 -20.29
CA VAL A 274 20.83 -13.48 -20.50
C VAL A 274 21.92 -14.22 -21.25
N HIS A 275 22.28 -13.71 -22.42
CA HIS A 275 23.37 -14.23 -23.22
C HIS A 275 24.63 -13.43 -22.94
N VAL A 276 25.67 -14.07 -22.38
CA VAL A 276 26.95 -13.44 -22.11
C VAL A 276 28.05 -14.06 -22.95
N SER A 277 28.78 -13.23 -23.70
CA SER A 277 29.99 -13.65 -24.40
C SER A 277 31.23 -12.99 -23.78
N VAL A 278 32.26 -13.80 -23.55
CA VAL A 278 33.53 -13.39 -22.91
C VAL A 278 34.57 -13.06 -23.97
N HIS A 279 35.21 -11.89 -23.87
CA HIS A 279 36.19 -11.38 -24.85
C HIS A 279 37.48 -10.91 -24.15
N PRO A 280 38.53 -11.74 -24.09
CA PRO A 280 39.83 -11.31 -23.57
C PRO A 280 40.46 -10.21 -24.42
N ILE A 281 40.91 -9.11 -23.82
CA ILE A 281 41.44 -7.93 -24.53
C ILE A 281 42.77 -8.23 -25.24
N ASN A 282 43.62 -9.06 -24.63
CA ASN A 282 44.91 -9.49 -25.18
C ASN A 282 45.11 -11.01 -25.09
N GLY A 283 44.01 -11.76 -24.92
CA GLY A 283 44.05 -13.21 -24.72
C GLY A 283 43.97 -14.01 -26.02
N PRO A 284 44.14 -15.34 -25.94
CA PRO A 284 43.99 -16.21 -27.10
C PRO A 284 42.56 -16.14 -27.64
N LYS A 285 42.43 -16.17 -28.98
CA LYS A 285 41.12 -16.24 -29.63
C LYS A 285 40.41 -17.54 -29.25
N LYS A 286 39.09 -17.48 -29.20
CA LYS A 286 38.22 -18.64 -28.99
C LYS A 286 38.49 -19.72 -30.05
N SER A 287 38.66 -20.96 -29.60
CA SER A 287 38.79 -22.14 -30.48
C SER A 287 37.43 -22.78 -30.73
N ALA A 288 37.25 -23.47 -31.86
CA ALA A 288 36.02 -24.22 -32.13
C ALA A 288 35.90 -25.50 -31.27
N ASP A 289 37.03 -26.02 -30.76
CA ASP A 289 37.06 -27.34 -30.12
C ASP A 289 36.90 -27.30 -28.60
N ALA A 290 37.29 -26.19 -27.97
CA ALA A 290 37.23 -26.03 -26.53
C ALA A 290 36.90 -24.59 -26.11
N LEU A 291 36.39 -24.48 -24.87
CA LEU A 291 36.32 -23.22 -24.15
C LEU A 291 37.73 -22.67 -23.95
N SER A 292 37.87 -21.34 -24.09
CA SER A 292 39.08 -20.64 -23.67
C SER A 292 39.23 -20.68 -22.14
N SER A 293 40.43 -20.45 -21.63
CA SER A 293 40.66 -20.35 -20.18
C SER A 293 39.77 -19.29 -19.52
N ALA A 294 39.58 -18.15 -20.18
CA ALA A 294 38.70 -17.09 -19.70
C ALA A 294 37.23 -17.54 -19.65
N GLU A 295 36.74 -18.25 -20.67
CA GLU A 295 35.37 -18.79 -20.68
C GLU A 295 35.18 -19.85 -19.59
N SER A 296 36.14 -20.76 -19.42
CA SER A 296 36.08 -21.79 -18.38
C SER A 296 36.08 -21.18 -16.97
N SER A 297 37.00 -20.26 -16.68
CA SER A 297 37.04 -19.58 -15.37
C SER A 297 35.81 -18.70 -15.13
N PHE A 298 35.29 -18.03 -16.16
CA PHE A 298 34.07 -17.24 -16.06
C PHE A 298 32.88 -18.09 -15.56
N ILE A 299 32.67 -19.25 -16.18
CA ILE A 299 31.59 -20.16 -15.77
C ILE A 299 31.86 -20.79 -14.40
N ALA A 300 33.11 -21.13 -14.09
CA ALA A 300 33.47 -21.63 -12.76
C ALA A 300 33.04 -20.64 -11.65
N GLY A 301 33.31 -19.34 -11.84
CA GLY A 301 32.91 -18.30 -10.90
C GLY A 301 31.40 -18.13 -10.77
N ILE A 302 30.66 -18.22 -11.88
CA ILE A 302 29.19 -18.14 -11.83
C ILE A 302 28.61 -19.36 -11.12
N LEU A 303 29.03 -20.57 -11.46
CA LEU A 303 28.51 -21.82 -10.87
C LEU A 303 28.73 -21.86 -9.36
N LYS A 304 29.92 -21.46 -8.90
CA LYS A 304 30.28 -21.38 -7.48
C LYS A 304 29.33 -20.50 -6.67
N GLU A 305 28.92 -19.37 -7.25
CA GLU A 305 28.09 -18.37 -6.56
C GLU A 305 26.62 -18.46 -6.94
N LEU A 306 26.25 -19.36 -7.85
CA LEU A 306 24.92 -19.45 -8.44
C LEU A 306 23.79 -19.48 -7.39
N PRO A 307 23.89 -20.24 -6.27
CA PRO A 307 22.86 -20.23 -5.23
C PRO A 307 22.69 -18.86 -4.55
N SER A 308 23.79 -18.12 -4.32
CA SER A 308 23.74 -16.80 -3.68
C SER A 308 23.19 -15.72 -4.62
N MET A 309 23.25 -15.94 -5.94
CA MET A 309 22.70 -15.01 -6.93
C MET A 309 21.17 -14.99 -6.98
N ALA A 310 20.52 -16.08 -6.55
CA ALA A 310 19.07 -16.27 -6.71
C ALA A 310 18.24 -15.14 -6.08
N ALA A 311 18.66 -14.57 -4.95
CA ALA A 311 17.93 -13.44 -4.34
C ALA A 311 17.88 -12.19 -5.23
N VAL A 312 18.80 -12.05 -6.19
CA VAL A 312 18.88 -10.94 -7.15
C VAL A 312 18.25 -11.32 -8.49
N THR A 313 18.52 -12.53 -8.97
CA THR A 313 18.06 -12.98 -10.30
C THR A 313 16.62 -13.51 -10.29
N LEU A 314 16.16 -14.01 -9.14
CA LEU A 314 14.84 -14.56 -8.86
C LEU A 314 14.26 -13.88 -7.61
N PRO A 315 14.02 -12.55 -7.65
CA PRO A 315 13.86 -11.75 -6.44
C PRO A 315 12.49 -11.89 -5.78
N THR A 316 11.52 -12.57 -6.39
CA THR A 316 10.15 -12.66 -5.85
C THR A 316 9.77 -14.08 -5.45
N PRO A 317 8.83 -14.29 -4.51
CA PRO A 317 8.30 -15.62 -4.21
C PRO A 317 7.73 -16.33 -5.45
N SER A 318 7.19 -15.58 -6.41
CA SER A 318 6.66 -16.13 -7.67
C SER A 318 7.77 -16.65 -8.60
N SER A 319 9.00 -16.17 -8.47
CA SER A 319 10.17 -16.64 -9.23
C SER A 319 10.46 -18.13 -8.99
N TYR A 320 10.27 -18.60 -7.76
CA TYR A 320 10.51 -20.00 -7.37
C TYR A 320 9.40 -20.95 -7.83
N LYS A 321 8.25 -20.42 -8.27
CA LYS A 321 7.23 -21.21 -8.97
C LYS A 321 7.58 -21.44 -10.44
N ARG A 322 8.44 -20.60 -11.03
CA ARG A 322 8.95 -20.74 -12.40
C ARG A 322 10.07 -21.77 -12.46
N VAL A 323 11.08 -21.63 -11.61
CA VAL A 323 12.30 -22.44 -11.66
C VAL A 323 12.08 -23.74 -10.90
N VAL A 324 11.66 -24.78 -11.62
CA VAL A 324 11.51 -26.15 -11.10
C VAL A 324 12.11 -27.14 -12.09
N ASP A 325 12.36 -28.37 -11.64
CA ASP A 325 12.97 -29.38 -12.50
C ASP A 325 11.99 -29.88 -13.58
N GLY A 326 12.46 -30.00 -14.82
CA GLY A 326 11.74 -30.67 -15.92
C GLY A 326 10.63 -29.85 -16.58
N VAL A 327 10.62 -28.53 -16.40
CA VAL A 327 9.63 -27.61 -17.02
C VAL A 327 10.26 -26.61 -17.99
N TRP A 328 11.47 -26.89 -18.47
CA TRP A 328 12.21 -26.11 -19.45
C TRP A 328 12.66 -24.74 -18.93
N SER A 329 12.75 -24.60 -17.60
CA SER A 329 13.14 -23.36 -16.91
C SER A 329 14.63 -23.29 -16.54
N GLY A 330 15.45 -24.23 -17.02
CA GLY A 330 16.88 -24.35 -16.65
C GLY A 330 17.15 -25.18 -15.40
N GLY A 331 16.16 -25.85 -14.81
CA GLY A 331 16.33 -26.73 -13.65
C GLY A 331 16.78 -26.05 -12.35
N THR A 332 16.88 -26.83 -11.28
CA THR A 332 17.30 -26.35 -9.93
C THR A 332 18.71 -26.79 -9.54
N TYR A 333 19.37 -27.66 -10.30
CA TYR A 333 20.72 -28.13 -10.01
C TYR A 333 21.78 -27.14 -10.47
N VAL A 334 22.81 -26.90 -9.66
CA VAL A 334 23.97 -26.10 -10.05
C VAL A 334 24.78 -26.89 -11.06
N CYS A 335 24.59 -26.59 -12.34
CA CYS A 335 25.24 -27.28 -13.44
C CYS A 335 25.29 -26.40 -14.70
N TRP A 336 26.05 -26.85 -15.69
CA TRP A 336 26.10 -26.24 -17.02
C TRP A 336 26.07 -27.32 -18.09
N GLY A 337 25.63 -26.98 -19.29
CA GLY A 337 25.55 -27.96 -20.37
C GLY A 337 25.60 -27.36 -21.76
N THR A 338 26.33 -28.02 -22.66
CA THR A 338 26.35 -27.70 -24.08
C THR A 338 25.00 -28.01 -24.71
N GLU A 339 24.36 -26.98 -25.27
CA GLU A 339 23.02 -27.07 -25.88
C GLU A 339 21.90 -27.57 -24.95
N ASN A 340 22.14 -27.62 -23.64
CA ASN A 340 21.18 -28.14 -22.65
C ASN A 340 20.29 -27.03 -22.07
N ARG A 341 19.03 -26.96 -22.51
CA ARG A 341 18.03 -25.96 -22.03
C ARG A 341 17.49 -26.23 -20.62
N GLU A 342 17.82 -27.38 -20.03
CA GLU A 342 17.45 -27.77 -18.65
C GLU A 342 18.62 -27.59 -17.66
N ALA A 343 19.73 -26.99 -18.10
CA ALA A 343 20.78 -26.49 -17.22
C ALA A 343 20.60 -24.98 -16.97
N PRO A 344 20.98 -24.45 -15.78
CA PRO A 344 20.91 -23.01 -15.53
C PRO A 344 21.82 -22.20 -16.45
N ILE A 345 22.92 -22.81 -16.89
CA ILE A 345 23.90 -22.22 -17.82
C ILE A 345 24.00 -23.13 -19.04
N ARG A 346 23.54 -22.63 -20.18
CA ARG A 346 23.62 -23.31 -21.47
C ARG A 346 24.74 -22.71 -22.32
N LEU A 347 25.67 -23.53 -22.78
CA LEU A 347 26.62 -23.11 -23.81
C LEU A 347 25.92 -23.21 -25.19
N THR A 348 25.81 -22.07 -25.87
CA THR A 348 25.19 -21.98 -27.20
C THR A 348 26.25 -21.87 -28.29
N ASN A 349 25.96 -22.44 -29.46
CA ASN A 349 26.83 -22.39 -30.63
C ASN A 349 28.28 -22.84 -30.32
N PRO A 350 28.48 -24.00 -29.65
CA PRO A 350 29.77 -24.41 -29.08
C PRO A 350 30.92 -24.43 -30.10
N LYS A 351 30.60 -24.79 -31.36
CA LYS A 351 31.53 -24.92 -32.48
C LYS A 351 31.68 -23.65 -33.34
N SER A 352 31.01 -22.54 -32.98
CA SER A 352 31.07 -21.27 -33.71
C SER A 352 31.69 -20.18 -32.83
N PRO A 353 33.04 -20.07 -32.75
CA PRO A 353 33.73 -19.12 -31.87
C PRO A 353 33.24 -17.67 -31.94
N SER A 354 32.78 -17.23 -33.10
CA SER A 354 32.31 -15.86 -33.36
C SER A 354 30.89 -15.56 -32.84
N SER A 355 30.08 -16.58 -32.57
CA SER A 355 28.69 -16.46 -32.09
C SER A 355 28.43 -17.24 -30.79
N ARG A 356 29.45 -17.95 -30.28
CA ARG A 356 29.43 -18.69 -29.02
C ARG A 356 29.25 -17.78 -27.81
N ASN A 357 28.26 -18.09 -27.00
CA ASN A 357 27.94 -17.38 -25.77
C ASN A 357 27.30 -18.34 -24.74
N PHE A 358 27.23 -17.88 -23.50
CA PHE A 358 26.55 -18.57 -22.40
C PHE A 358 25.18 -17.97 -22.18
N GLU A 359 24.15 -18.78 -22.33
CA GLU A 359 22.77 -18.44 -22.00
C GLU A 359 22.50 -18.78 -20.53
N LEU A 360 22.20 -17.75 -19.74
CA LEU A 360 21.90 -17.85 -18.32
C LEU A 360 20.38 -17.85 -18.14
N ARG A 361 19.82 -18.99 -17.70
CA ARG A 361 18.37 -19.27 -17.64
C ARG A 361 17.77 -19.08 -16.24
N PHE A 362 18.59 -18.75 -15.25
CA PHE A 362 18.22 -18.54 -13.84
C PHE A 362 17.81 -17.09 -13.51
N LEU A 363 17.35 -16.32 -14.51
CA LEU A 363 16.84 -14.96 -14.35
C LEU A 363 15.39 -14.87 -14.81
N ASP A 364 14.61 -13.98 -14.20
CA ASP A 364 13.26 -13.66 -14.68
C ASP A 364 13.05 -12.15 -14.85
N GLY A 365 11.91 -11.79 -15.46
CA GLY A 365 11.60 -10.41 -15.79
C GLY A 365 11.39 -9.47 -14.59
N THR A 366 11.41 -9.98 -13.36
CA THR A 366 11.27 -9.18 -12.13
C THR A 366 12.61 -8.75 -11.52
N CYS A 367 13.75 -9.27 -12.02
CA CYS A 367 15.07 -8.88 -11.54
C CYS A 367 15.47 -7.47 -11.98
N ASN A 368 16.20 -6.76 -11.10
CA ASN A 368 16.91 -5.54 -11.47
C ASN A 368 18.11 -5.92 -12.36
N PRO A 369 18.12 -5.54 -13.65
CA PRO A 369 19.13 -6.01 -14.59
C PRO A 369 20.54 -5.50 -14.26
N TYR A 370 20.68 -4.31 -13.66
CA TYR A 370 22.00 -3.80 -13.29
C TYR A 370 22.61 -4.60 -12.15
N LEU A 371 21.84 -4.93 -11.12
CA LEU A 371 22.33 -5.72 -9.99
C LEU A 371 22.59 -7.17 -10.39
N ALA A 372 21.71 -7.76 -11.21
CA ALA A 372 21.89 -9.12 -11.72
C ALA A 372 23.18 -9.23 -12.55
N LEU A 373 23.37 -8.34 -13.54
CA LEU A 373 24.60 -8.33 -14.35
C LEU A 373 25.84 -8.00 -13.51
N ALA A 374 25.74 -7.09 -12.54
CA ALA A 374 26.87 -6.76 -11.68
C ALA A 374 27.36 -7.99 -10.91
N LEU A 375 26.44 -8.81 -10.39
CA LEU A 375 26.77 -10.02 -9.67
C LEU A 375 27.36 -11.10 -10.61
N ILE A 376 26.71 -11.35 -11.74
CA ILE A 376 27.16 -12.34 -12.74
C ILE A 376 28.56 -12.00 -13.26
N LEU A 377 28.75 -10.75 -13.71
CA LEU A 377 30.01 -10.34 -14.34
C LEU A 377 31.13 -10.24 -13.32
N ALA A 378 30.87 -9.77 -12.10
CA ALA A 378 31.90 -9.69 -11.08
C ALA A 378 32.34 -11.06 -10.57
N SER A 379 31.42 -12.01 -10.38
CA SER A 379 31.78 -13.39 -10.02
C SER A 379 32.61 -14.05 -11.11
N GLY A 380 32.18 -13.93 -12.36
CA GLY A 380 32.91 -14.46 -13.50
C GLY A 380 34.28 -13.79 -13.72
N SER A 381 34.36 -12.46 -13.64
CA SER A 381 35.63 -11.73 -13.81
C SER A 381 36.60 -11.96 -12.65
N THR A 382 36.10 -12.15 -11.43
CA THR A 382 36.93 -12.51 -10.27
C THR A 382 37.55 -13.90 -10.47
N ALA A 383 36.77 -14.87 -10.96
CA ALA A 383 37.27 -16.20 -11.26
C ALA A 383 38.29 -16.19 -12.43
N ILE A 384 38.08 -15.35 -13.46
CA ILE A 384 39.08 -15.12 -14.52
C ILE A 384 40.39 -14.58 -13.93
N LEU A 385 40.31 -13.54 -13.09
CA LEU A 385 41.48 -12.93 -12.44
C LEU A 385 42.27 -13.95 -11.61
N ASN A 386 41.55 -14.79 -10.86
CA ASN A 386 42.11 -15.84 -10.01
C ASN A 386 42.50 -17.12 -10.77
N GLN A 387 42.19 -17.21 -12.07
CA GLN A 387 42.38 -18.40 -12.91
C GLN A 387 41.72 -19.66 -12.32
N GLU A 388 40.51 -19.51 -11.77
CA GLU A 388 39.78 -20.62 -11.16
C GLU A 388 39.44 -21.70 -12.20
N ALA A 389 39.62 -22.96 -11.82
CA ALA A 389 39.36 -24.10 -12.70
C ALA A 389 37.86 -24.46 -12.71
N LEU A 390 37.33 -24.77 -13.89
CA LEU A 390 35.99 -25.32 -14.04
C LEU A 390 36.00 -26.80 -13.65
N THR A 391 35.47 -27.11 -12.47
CA THR A 391 35.43 -28.48 -11.92
C THR A 391 34.19 -29.26 -12.34
N LEU A 392 33.06 -28.58 -12.56
CA LEU A 392 31.83 -29.21 -13.03
C LEU A 392 31.99 -29.66 -14.48
N ILE A 393 31.59 -30.90 -14.75
CA ILE A 393 31.67 -31.51 -16.08
C ILE A 393 30.46 -31.08 -16.91
N ASP A 394 30.69 -30.85 -18.21
CA ASP A 394 29.65 -30.53 -19.18
C ASP A 394 28.52 -31.58 -19.15
N CYS A 395 27.27 -31.12 -19.08
CA CYS A 395 26.07 -31.95 -19.12
C CYS A 395 25.30 -31.75 -20.45
N PRO A 396 25.74 -32.33 -21.58
CA PRO A 396 25.12 -32.11 -22.89
C PRO A 396 23.82 -32.91 -23.12
N GLY A 397 23.44 -33.77 -22.19
CA GLY A 397 22.34 -34.74 -22.34
C GLY A 397 22.84 -36.17 -22.67
N PRO A 398 21.93 -37.14 -22.90
CA PRO A 398 20.49 -36.97 -23.10
C PRO A 398 19.68 -36.80 -21.81
N LEU A 399 20.26 -37.09 -20.64
CA LEU A 399 19.60 -36.91 -19.35
C LEU A 399 19.85 -35.49 -18.81
N THR A 400 18.81 -34.89 -18.22
CA THR A 400 18.97 -33.68 -17.41
C THR A 400 19.53 -34.03 -16.04
N ALA A 401 20.11 -33.07 -15.32
CA ALA A 401 20.61 -33.28 -13.96
C ALA A 401 19.53 -33.83 -12.99
N ALA A 402 18.26 -33.47 -13.23
CA ALA A 402 17.13 -33.97 -12.46
C ALA A 402 16.76 -35.43 -12.76
N GLN A 403 17.09 -35.93 -13.96
CA GLN A 403 16.86 -37.32 -14.36
C GLN A 403 18.02 -38.25 -14.01
N MET A 404 19.22 -37.70 -13.77
CA MET A 404 20.39 -38.45 -13.35
C MET A 404 20.18 -39.11 -11.96
N SER A 405 20.87 -40.20 -11.70
CA SER A 405 21.03 -40.74 -10.34
C SER A 405 21.89 -39.81 -9.47
N ALA A 406 21.95 -40.09 -8.16
CA ALA A 406 22.85 -39.36 -7.28
C ALA A 406 24.32 -39.60 -7.63
N GLU A 407 24.70 -40.84 -7.97
CA GLU A 407 26.08 -41.14 -8.38
C GLU A 407 26.44 -40.48 -9.71
N GLU A 408 25.50 -40.43 -10.66
CA GLU A 408 25.70 -39.78 -11.95
C GLU A 408 25.90 -38.26 -11.80
N ARG A 409 25.13 -37.62 -10.91
CA ARG A 409 25.32 -36.20 -10.58
C ARG A 409 26.68 -35.94 -9.93
N GLU A 410 27.05 -36.74 -8.93
CA GLU A 410 28.35 -36.63 -8.26
C GLU A 410 29.50 -36.79 -9.25
N ALA A 411 29.37 -37.72 -10.21
CA ALA A 411 30.36 -37.91 -11.28
C ALA A 411 30.53 -36.69 -12.19
N HIS A 412 29.51 -35.81 -12.29
CA HIS A 412 29.58 -34.53 -13.00
C HIS A 412 29.98 -33.35 -12.08
N GLY A 413 30.24 -33.60 -10.79
CA GLY A 413 30.50 -32.58 -9.79
C GLY A 413 29.26 -31.78 -9.36
N ILE A 414 28.06 -32.30 -9.63
CA ILE A 414 26.79 -31.64 -9.29
C ILE A 414 26.41 -32.03 -7.86
N THR A 415 26.88 -31.24 -6.90
CA THR A 415 26.60 -31.41 -5.46
C THR A 415 25.48 -30.49 -4.97
N ASP A 416 25.34 -29.34 -5.60
CA ASP A 416 24.52 -28.24 -5.09
C ASP A 416 23.25 -27.99 -5.91
N ARG A 417 22.31 -27.30 -5.28
CA ARG A 417 21.07 -26.80 -5.89
C ARG A 417 20.91 -25.30 -5.64
N LEU A 418 20.19 -24.66 -6.54
CA LEU A 418 19.58 -23.37 -6.30
C LEU A 418 18.63 -23.45 -5.09
N PRO A 419 18.47 -22.36 -4.33
CA PRO A 419 17.44 -22.29 -3.30
C PRO A 419 16.05 -22.52 -3.92
N LEU A 420 15.24 -23.34 -3.24
CA LEU A 420 13.91 -23.75 -3.73
C LEU A 420 12.79 -22.80 -3.29
N ASP A 421 13.12 -21.85 -2.43
CA ASP A 421 12.22 -20.83 -1.92
C ASP A 421 12.96 -19.51 -1.74
N TRP A 422 12.16 -18.46 -1.61
CA TRP A 422 12.62 -17.08 -1.57
C TRP A 422 13.38 -16.72 -0.28
N ASP A 423 13.01 -17.32 0.87
CA ASP A 423 13.68 -17.07 2.15
C ASP A 423 15.10 -17.66 2.14
N SER A 424 15.22 -18.93 1.74
CA SER A 424 16.51 -19.62 1.58
C SER A 424 17.47 -18.85 0.66
N ALA A 425 16.97 -18.29 -0.44
CA ALA A 425 17.79 -17.51 -1.35
C ALA A 425 18.39 -16.26 -0.71
N ARG A 426 17.63 -15.61 0.17
CA ARG A 426 18.08 -14.42 0.89
C ARG A 426 19.09 -14.72 1.96
N GLU A 427 18.94 -15.85 2.65
CA GLU A 427 19.93 -16.31 3.61
C GLU A 427 21.28 -16.59 2.93
N LEU A 428 21.26 -17.27 1.78
CA LEU A 428 22.46 -17.50 0.97
C LEU A 428 23.07 -16.19 0.45
N PHE A 429 22.25 -15.26 -0.01
CA PHE A 429 22.72 -13.93 -0.42
C PHE A 429 23.32 -13.14 0.75
N ALA A 430 22.69 -13.19 1.94
CA ALA A 430 23.13 -12.48 3.13
C ALA A 430 24.42 -13.05 3.71
N SER A 431 24.63 -14.37 3.62
CA SER A 431 25.83 -15.05 4.13
C SER A 431 27.00 -15.05 3.15
N SER A 432 26.76 -14.83 1.85
CA SER A 432 27.84 -14.83 0.87
C SER A 432 28.80 -13.64 1.03
N GLU A 433 30.09 -13.94 0.98
CA GLU A 433 31.18 -12.95 0.99
C GLU A 433 31.29 -12.24 -0.36
N ILE A 434 31.02 -12.92 -1.48
CA ILE A 434 31.11 -12.31 -2.81
C ILE A 434 30.06 -11.21 -2.97
N THR A 435 28.84 -11.44 -2.47
CA THR A 435 27.74 -10.48 -2.57
C THR A 435 28.08 -9.20 -1.82
N GLU A 436 28.73 -9.32 -0.65
CA GLU A 436 29.22 -8.18 0.13
C GLU A 436 30.40 -7.48 -0.54
N LYS A 437 31.33 -8.22 -1.13
CA LYS A 437 32.46 -7.64 -1.86
C LYS A 437 31.98 -6.80 -3.05
N ILE A 438 30.96 -7.27 -3.78
CA ILE A 438 30.47 -6.62 -5.01
C ILE A 438 29.58 -5.42 -4.65
N PHE A 439 28.57 -5.63 -3.82
CA PHE A 439 27.57 -4.62 -3.51
C PHE A 439 28.00 -3.69 -2.38
N GLY A 440 28.90 -4.12 -1.50
CA GLY A 440 29.19 -3.44 -0.26
C GLY A 440 28.08 -3.65 0.77
N LYS A 441 28.43 -3.41 2.03
CA LYS A 441 27.53 -3.62 3.17
C LYS A 441 26.21 -2.85 3.06
N GLU A 442 26.27 -1.59 2.65
CA GLU A 442 25.09 -0.71 2.59
C GLU A 442 24.06 -1.18 1.55
N LEU A 443 24.48 -1.42 0.31
CA LEU A 443 23.58 -1.89 -0.74
C LEU A 443 23.05 -3.29 -0.44
N LYS A 444 23.87 -4.20 0.10
CA LYS A 444 23.44 -5.55 0.51
C LYS A 444 22.29 -5.49 1.55
N VAL A 445 22.46 -4.71 2.62
CA VAL A 445 21.44 -4.55 3.67
C VAL A 445 20.18 -3.90 3.10
N LYS A 446 20.31 -2.80 2.36
CA LYS A 446 19.17 -2.09 1.78
C LYS A 446 18.42 -2.91 0.74
N TYR A 447 19.14 -3.69 -0.08
CA TYR A 447 18.52 -4.61 -1.04
C TYR A 447 17.70 -5.67 -0.33
N LEU A 448 18.25 -6.31 0.71
CA LEU A 448 17.51 -7.27 1.52
C LEU A 448 16.27 -6.64 2.17
N SER A 449 16.37 -5.39 2.65
CA SER A 449 15.23 -4.67 3.23
C SER A 449 14.09 -4.49 2.22
N VAL A 450 14.35 -3.92 1.04
CA VAL A 450 13.29 -3.69 0.03
C VAL A 450 12.74 -4.97 -0.56
N ASN A 451 13.57 -6.01 -0.61
CA ASN A 451 13.20 -7.26 -1.22
C ASN A 451 12.29 -8.09 -0.31
N LYS A 452 12.19 -7.78 1.01
CA LYS A 452 11.25 -8.46 1.92
C LYS A 452 9.85 -8.45 1.29
N PRO A 453 9.05 -9.53 1.39
CA PRO A 453 7.67 -9.51 1.02
C PRO A 453 7.00 -8.56 1.99
N HIS A 454 6.87 -7.32 1.55
CA HIS A 454 5.92 -6.39 2.12
C HIS A 454 4.48 -6.90 1.89
N LEU A 455 4.31 -8.10 1.31
CA LEU A 455 3.08 -8.91 1.27
C LEU A 455 2.60 -9.42 2.64
N SER A 456 3.38 -9.28 3.73
CA SER A 456 2.81 -9.37 5.08
C SER A 456 1.97 -8.12 5.44
N GLY A 457 2.17 -7.01 4.72
CA GLY A 457 1.42 -5.75 4.82
C GLY A 457 0.70 -5.32 3.54
N MET A 458 0.77 -6.13 2.48
CA MET A 458 -0.21 -6.18 1.41
C MET A 458 -1.04 -7.43 1.69
N PRO A 459 -2.20 -7.31 2.35
CA PRO A 459 -3.40 -7.86 1.80
C PRO A 459 -3.23 -8.85 0.65
N SER A 460 -3.17 -10.13 0.95
CA SER A 460 -4.02 -11.06 0.19
C SER A 460 -5.50 -10.75 0.50
N PHE A 461 -5.90 -9.49 0.60
CA PHE A 461 -7.30 -9.13 0.69
C PHE A 461 -7.80 -9.15 -0.74
N SER A 462 -8.65 -10.13 -1.02
CA SER A 462 -9.63 -9.94 -2.07
C SER A 462 -10.26 -8.56 -1.85
N GLY A 463 -10.18 -7.66 -2.84
CA GLY A 463 -10.79 -6.33 -2.70
C GLY A 463 -12.26 -6.40 -2.25
N ALA A 464 -12.94 -7.52 -2.52
CA ALA A 464 -14.28 -7.81 -2.05
C ALA A 464 -14.46 -7.68 -0.53
N GLU A 465 -13.54 -8.16 0.31
CA GLU A 465 -13.73 -8.15 1.77
C GLU A 465 -13.58 -6.74 2.36
N TYR A 466 -12.62 -5.96 1.89
CA TYR A 466 -12.43 -4.57 2.35
C TYR A 466 -13.52 -3.63 1.84
N TRP A 467 -13.97 -3.82 0.60
CA TRP A 467 -15.13 -3.07 0.07
C TRP A 467 -16.43 -3.45 0.77
N VAL A 468 -16.62 -4.69 1.21
CA VAL A 468 -17.76 -5.07 2.05
C VAL A 468 -17.65 -4.46 3.43
N GLN A 469 -16.44 -4.39 4.01
CA GLN A 469 -16.19 -3.86 5.35
C GLN A 469 -16.32 -2.34 5.43
N ALA A 470 -15.61 -1.59 4.60
CA ALA A 470 -15.74 -0.13 4.53
C ALA A 470 -17.17 0.29 4.19
N ARG A 471 -17.88 -0.53 3.39
CA ARG A 471 -19.29 -0.31 3.08
C ARG A 471 -20.21 -0.68 4.23
N ALA A 472 -19.89 -1.67 5.06
CA ALA A 472 -20.64 -1.98 6.27
C ALA A 472 -20.51 -0.86 7.31
N GLU A 473 -19.31 -0.34 7.52
CA GLU A 473 -19.06 0.83 8.38
C GLU A 473 -19.77 2.07 7.83
N GLN A 474 -19.59 2.40 6.55
CA GLN A 474 -20.27 3.51 5.91
C GLN A 474 -21.80 3.36 5.98
N ASN A 475 -22.34 2.17 5.73
CA ASN A 475 -23.77 1.90 5.85
C ASN A 475 -24.27 2.05 7.29
N ALA A 476 -23.47 1.67 8.29
CA ALA A 476 -23.80 1.84 9.71
C ALA A 476 -23.84 3.31 10.10
N TYR A 477 -22.86 4.13 9.68
CA TYR A 477 -22.89 5.57 9.90
C TYR A 477 -24.05 6.24 9.16
N VAL A 478 -24.35 5.83 7.93
CA VAL A 478 -25.51 6.31 7.17
C VAL A 478 -26.82 5.92 7.87
N ALA A 479 -26.92 4.71 8.42
CA ALA A 479 -28.07 4.26 9.20
C ALA A 479 -28.22 5.06 10.50
N CYS A 480 -27.12 5.31 11.23
CA CYS A 480 -27.12 6.14 12.44
C CYS A 480 -27.52 7.58 12.13
N ALA A 481 -27.00 8.17 11.06
CA ALA A 481 -27.39 9.50 10.60
C ALA A 481 -28.86 9.55 10.18
N ALA A 482 -29.35 8.52 9.47
CA ALA A 482 -30.76 8.41 9.10
C ALA A 482 -31.67 8.27 10.33
N LEU A 483 -31.25 7.54 11.36
CA LEU A 483 -31.98 7.43 12.63
C LEU A 483 -32.07 8.78 13.36
N ILE A 484 -30.97 9.56 13.40
CA ILE A 484 -30.98 10.92 13.97
C ILE A 484 -31.93 11.83 13.20
N VAL A 485 -31.82 11.85 11.87
CA VAL A 485 -32.67 12.70 11.03
C VAL A 485 -34.14 12.30 11.16
N TYR A 486 -34.44 11.00 11.15
CA TYR A 486 -35.79 10.47 11.32
C TYR A 486 -36.37 10.88 12.68
N GLU A 487 -35.57 10.77 13.75
CA GLU A 487 -36.00 11.20 15.07
C GLU A 487 -36.28 12.70 15.14
N TYR A 488 -35.43 13.53 14.54
CA TYR A 488 -35.65 14.96 14.48
C TYR A 488 -36.98 15.30 13.80
N PHE A 489 -37.35 14.60 12.73
CA PHE A 489 -38.64 14.80 12.08
C PHE A 489 -39.81 14.36 12.98
N LEU A 490 -39.70 13.22 13.66
CA LEU A 490 -40.75 12.75 14.58
C LEU A 490 -40.96 13.70 15.76
N GLN A 491 -39.88 14.30 16.26
CA GLN A 491 -39.92 15.18 17.42
C GLN A 491 -40.19 16.64 17.07
N PHE A 492 -40.05 17.03 15.80
CA PHE A 492 -40.06 18.43 15.37
C PHE A 492 -41.28 19.22 15.86
N GLU A 493 -42.48 18.66 15.73
CA GLU A 493 -43.72 19.32 16.17
C GLU A 493 -43.70 19.55 17.69
N ALA A 494 -43.33 18.53 18.47
CA ALA A 494 -43.19 18.65 19.91
C ALA A 494 -42.06 19.64 20.30
N GLU A 495 -40.95 19.66 19.58
CA GLU A 495 -39.89 20.66 19.79
C GLU A 495 -40.40 22.07 19.52
N VAL A 496 -41.18 22.28 18.46
CA VAL A 496 -41.72 23.60 18.12
C VAL A 496 -42.65 24.10 19.21
N ASP A 497 -43.55 23.25 19.69
CA ASP A 497 -44.55 23.62 20.70
C ASP A 497 -43.95 23.84 22.09
N PHE A 498 -43.00 22.98 22.50
CA PHE A 498 -42.44 23.01 23.85
C PHE A 498 -41.15 23.85 23.94
N PHE A 499 -40.39 24.01 22.86
CA PHE A 499 -39.14 24.77 22.84
C PHE A 499 -39.22 26.03 21.98
N TRP A 500 -39.60 25.97 20.70
CA TRP A 500 -39.34 27.09 19.78
C TRP A 500 -40.32 28.24 19.88
N GLN A 501 -41.61 27.99 20.13
CA GLN A 501 -42.64 29.03 20.26
C GLN A 501 -42.54 29.87 21.55
N ARG A 502 -41.64 29.52 22.48
CA ARG A 502 -41.52 30.16 23.81
C ARG A 502 -40.42 31.21 23.86
N ARG A 503 -40.33 32.04 24.90
CA ARG A 503 -39.20 33.00 25.09
C ARG A 503 -37.89 32.25 25.35
N TRP A 504 -36.75 32.85 24.98
CA TRP A 504 -35.42 32.25 25.15
C TRP A 504 -35.05 32.09 26.63
N SER A 505 -34.46 30.93 27.00
CA SER A 505 -33.96 30.60 28.34
C SER A 505 -32.67 29.77 28.25
N LEU A 506 -31.91 29.66 29.35
CA LEU A 506 -30.71 28.82 29.44
C LEU A 506 -31.00 27.36 29.07
N ALA A 507 -32.15 26.83 29.50
CA ALA A 507 -32.60 25.49 29.11
C ALA A 507 -32.74 25.27 27.58
N LYS A 508 -33.03 26.31 26.78
CA LYS A 508 -33.00 26.19 25.31
C LYS A 508 -31.58 26.09 24.76
N ALA A 509 -30.65 26.83 25.35
CA ALA A 509 -29.24 26.77 24.96
C ALA A 509 -28.65 25.39 25.32
N LEU A 510 -29.00 24.84 26.49
CA LEU A 510 -28.64 23.50 26.90
C LEU A 510 -29.30 22.42 26.01
N PHE A 511 -30.58 22.57 25.65
CA PHE A 511 -31.24 21.66 24.71
C PHE A 511 -30.60 21.69 23.31
N LEU A 512 -30.26 22.87 22.79
CA LEU A 512 -29.55 22.98 21.51
C LEU A 512 -28.18 22.28 21.58
N TRP A 513 -27.53 22.38 22.74
CA TRP A 513 -26.26 21.71 22.99
C TRP A 513 -26.45 20.18 23.03
N VAL A 514 -27.39 19.64 23.81
CA VAL A 514 -27.75 18.20 23.85
C VAL A 514 -28.07 17.68 22.44
N LYS A 515 -28.73 18.50 21.62
CA LYS A 515 -29.07 18.15 20.25
C LYS A 515 -27.84 18.01 19.34
N THR A 516 -26.79 18.80 19.60
CA THR A 516 -25.57 18.85 18.77
C THR A 516 -24.37 18.09 19.39
N SER A 517 -24.47 17.66 20.64
CA SER A 517 -23.41 16.95 21.35
C SER A 517 -23.83 15.52 21.73
N VAL A 518 -22.81 14.66 21.82
CA VAL A 518 -22.98 13.21 22.03
C VAL A 518 -22.97 12.85 23.53
N SER A 519 -23.38 13.78 24.40
CA SER A 519 -23.16 13.65 25.84
C SER A 519 -24.48 13.69 26.62
N ASP A 520 -24.79 12.56 27.27
CA ASP A 520 -25.92 12.39 28.19
C ASP A 520 -25.91 13.39 29.37
N PHE A 521 -24.74 13.97 29.64
CA PHE A 521 -24.43 15.03 30.61
C PHE A 521 -25.47 16.16 30.66
N PHE A 522 -25.87 16.67 29.50
CA PHE A 522 -26.65 17.91 29.45
C PHE A 522 -28.17 17.66 29.47
N ALA A 523 -28.64 16.44 29.15
CA ALA A 523 -30.05 16.10 29.30
C ALA A 523 -30.46 16.09 30.77
N CYS A 524 -29.59 15.58 31.64
CA CYS A 524 -29.77 15.66 33.09
C CYS A 524 -29.77 17.10 33.62
N LEU A 525 -28.83 17.95 33.20
CA LEU A 525 -28.82 19.38 33.60
C LEU A 525 -30.07 20.12 33.12
N THR A 526 -30.55 19.81 31.92
CA THR A 526 -31.77 20.40 31.35
C THR A 526 -33.00 19.97 32.17
N ILE A 527 -33.11 18.69 32.54
CA ILE A 527 -34.17 18.16 33.42
C ILE A 527 -34.14 18.82 34.81
N GLU A 528 -32.96 19.14 35.33
CA GLU A 528 -32.77 19.73 36.66
C GLU A 528 -33.06 21.25 36.71
N GLU A 529 -32.74 22.02 35.65
CA GLU A 529 -33.14 23.44 35.54
C GLU A 529 -34.67 23.57 35.62
N TYR A 530 -35.41 22.68 34.94
CA TYR A 530 -36.88 22.67 34.98
C TYR A 530 -37.47 22.24 36.34
N ARG A 531 -36.70 21.52 37.17
CA ARG A 531 -37.12 21.13 38.52
C ARG A 531 -36.85 22.25 39.54
N ALA A 532 -35.82 23.07 39.31
CA ALA A 532 -35.53 24.26 40.10
C ALA A 532 -36.62 25.34 39.96
N ASP A 533 -37.29 25.45 38.80
CA ASP A 533 -38.48 26.29 38.62
C ASP A 533 -39.71 25.80 39.43
N ILE A 534 -39.69 24.55 39.95
CA ILE A 534 -40.80 23.96 40.72
C ILE A 534 -40.52 23.98 42.24
N THR A 535 -39.26 23.92 42.69
CA THR A 535 -38.91 23.92 44.13
C THR A 535 -37.64 24.71 44.44
N ALA A 536 -37.71 25.59 45.44
CA ALA A 536 -36.69 26.59 45.78
C ALA A 536 -35.41 26.09 46.48
N SER A 537 -35.09 24.78 46.53
CA SER A 537 -33.79 24.33 47.08
C SER A 537 -33.20 23.10 46.37
N PRO A 538 -31.86 23.05 46.21
CA PRO A 538 -31.23 21.88 45.60
C PRO A 538 -31.26 20.63 46.50
N SER A 539 -31.69 19.49 45.98
CA SER A 539 -31.74 18.21 46.73
C SER A 539 -30.37 17.50 46.76
N MET A 540 -30.13 16.64 47.76
CA MET A 540 -28.88 15.85 47.89
C MET A 540 -28.54 15.00 46.64
N CYS A 541 -29.55 14.62 45.85
CA CYS A 541 -29.35 13.93 44.57
C CYS A 541 -28.70 14.83 43.51
N GLN A 542 -28.94 16.15 43.55
CA GLN A 542 -28.36 17.12 42.62
C GLN A 542 -26.88 17.35 42.88
N MET A 543 -26.47 17.45 44.16
CA MET A 543 -25.05 17.51 44.49
C MET A 543 -24.32 16.24 44.08
N LEU A 544 -24.95 15.06 44.27
CA LEU A 544 -24.36 13.78 43.88
C LEU A 544 -24.18 13.69 42.36
N LEU A 545 -25.16 14.14 41.57
CA LEU A 545 -25.09 14.10 40.12
C LEU A 545 -24.01 15.05 39.58
N ILE A 546 -23.97 16.31 40.06
CA ILE A 546 -22.92 17.27 39.70
C ILE A 546 -21.54 16.74 40.06
N LEU A 547 -21.41 16.09 41.23
CA LEU A 547 -20.15 15.50 41.67
C LEU A 547 -19.70 14.33 40.79
N LEU A 548 -20.60 13.39 40.48
CA LEU A 548 -20.31 12.24 39.61
C LEU A 548 -19.89 12.69 38.21
N THR A 549 -20.52 13.74 37.69
CA THR A 549 -20.22 14.31 36.38
C THR A 549 -18.94 15.13 36.34
N ALA A 550 -18.65 15.89 37.41
CA ALA A 550 -17.37 16.56 37.56
C ALA A 550 -16.23 15.53 37.68
N LEU A 551 -16.48 14.40 38.34
CA LEU A 551 -15.55 13.28 38.43
C LEU A 551 -15.30 12.66 37.05
N GLU A 552 -16.35 12.38 36.28
CA GLU A 552 -16.26 11.86 34.91
C GLU A 552 -15.46 12.79 33.99
N SER A 553 -15.80 14.08 33.98
CA SER A 553 -15.12 15.10 33.16
C SER A 553 -13.66 15.27 33.55
N LEU A 554 -13.36 15.22 34.86
CA LEU A 554 -12.00 15.29 35.38
C LEU A 554 -11.21 14.03 35.01
N THR A 555 -11.82 12.84 35.12
CA THR A 555 -11.22 11.58 34.68
C THR A 555 -10.93 11.61 33.19
N MET A 556 -11.85 12.11 32.35
CA MET A 556 -11.58 12.30 30.92
C MET A 556 -10.45 13.31 30.68
N GLY A 557 -10.47 14.47 31.34
CA GLY A 557 -9.42 15.47 31.19
C GLY A 557 -8.04 15.01 31.65
N LEU A 558 -7.96 14.20 32.70
CA LEU A 558 -6.69 13.68 33.23
C LEU A 558 -6.16 12.46 32.46
N ILE A 559 -7.05 11.59 31.95
CA ILE A 559 -6.66 10.39 31.18
C ILE A 559 -6.37 10.75 29.71
N PHE A 560 -7.19 11.60 29.08
CA PHE A 560 -7.01 12.00 27.67
C PHE A 560 -6.15 13.27 27.48
N GLY A 561 -6.06 14.15 28.47
CA GLY A 561 -5.47 15.49 28.31
C GLY A 561 -3.99 15.64 28.66
N LEU A 562 -3.33 14.63 29.24
CA LEU A 562 -1.91 14.67 29.60
C LEU A 562 -1.12 13.62 28.79
N PRO A 563 -0.42 14.01 27.71
CA PRO A 563 0.39 13.07 26.95
C PRO A 563 1.56 12.59 27.81
N GLY A 564 1.52 11.32 28.22
CA GLY A 564 2.67 10.66 28.82
C GLY A 564 3.80 10.53 27.80
N SER A 565 5.05 10.74 28.19
CA SER A 565 6.21 10.55 27.29
C SER A 565 6.21 9.13 26.72
N GLY A 566 5.91 8.99 25.43
CA GLY A 566 5.70 7.70 24.76
C GLY A 566 4.29 7.47 24.18
N THR A 567 3.34 8.40 24.39
CA THR A 567 2.04 8.37 23.70
C THR A 567 2.22 8.75 22.22
N ILE A 568 2.25 7.73 21.37
CA ILE A 568 2.09 7.85 19.91
C ILE A 568 0.59 8.05 19.66
N GLY A 569 0.19 8.91 18.71
CA GLY A 569 -1.19 8.95 18.25
C GLY A 569 -1.54 7.58 17.67
N THR A 570 -2.14 6.71 18.48
CA THR A 570 -2.41 5.33 18.12
C THR A 570 -3.63 5.30 17.24
N ASN A 571 -3.39 5.39 15.94
CA ASN A 571 -4.32 4.81 14.98
C ASN A 571 -3.58 4.47 13.71
N GLU A 572 -2.73 3.46 13.84
CA GLU A 572 -2.13 2.74 12.73
C GLU A 572 -2.75 1.32 12.71
N PRO A 573 -4.06 1.18 12.35
CA PRO A 573 -4.72 -0.14 12.32
C PRO A 573 -3.98 -1.13 11.40
N VAL A 574 -3.19 -0.61 10.46
CA VAL A 574 -2.19 -1.32 9.68
C VAL A 574 -1.02 -0.37 9.41
N SER A 575 0.20 -0.91 9.31
CA SER A 575 1.39 -0.08 9.09
C SER A 575 1.24 0.82 7.86
N GLY A 576 1.38 2.13 8.05
CA GLY A 576 1.29 3.18 7.03
C GLY A 576 -0.03 3.94 6.99
N LEU A 577 -1.08 3.53 7.71
CA LEU A 577 -2.40 4.20 7.67
C LEU A 577 -2.70 4.92 8.97
N PHE A 578 -2.65 6.25 8.99
CA PHE A 578 -3.02 7.06 10.16
C PHE A 578 -4.47 7.53 10.05
N MET A 579 -5.33 7.08 10.97
CA MET A 579 -6.73 7.55 11.07
C MET A 579 -6.93 8.40 12.32
N CYS A 580 -7.84 9.36 12.26
CA CYS A 580 -8.25 10.14 13.44
C CYS A 580 -9.42 9.41 14.13
N ALA A 581 -9.14 8.26 14.74
CA ALA A 581 -10.11 7.57 15.60
C ALA A 581 -9.38 7.06 16.85
N ASP A 582 -10.11 6.75 17.90
CA ASP A 582 -9.52 6.29 19.15
C ASP A 582 -9.44 4.76 19.06
N ALA A 583 -8.28 4.13 18.82
CA ALA A 583 -8.16 2.67 18.95
C ALA A 583 -7.01 2.25 19.89
N ASP A 584 -7.26 1.14 20.58
CA ASP A 584 -6.34 0.47 21.48
C ASP A 584 -5.35 -0.39 20.67
N PRO A 585 -4.02 -0.34 20.94
CA PRO A 585 -3.09 -1.34 20.43
C PRO A 585 -3.51 -2.76 20.83
N PRO A 586 -3.17 -3.81 20.06
CA PRO A 586 -3.59 -5.19 20.35
C PRO A 586 -3.26 -5.66 21.78
N ASP A 587 -2.18 -5.11 22.35
CA ASP A 587 -1.64 -5.53 23.65
C ASP A 587 -2.00 -4.58 24.79
N HIS A 588 -2.70 -3.46 24.53
CA HIS A 588 -3.00 -2.40 25.50
C HIS A 588 -4.45 -1.93 25.38
N HIS A 589 -5.26 -2.16 26.42
CA HIS A 589 -6.68 -1.86 26.43
C HIS A 589 -7.01 -0.57 27.23
N TRP A 590 -6.55 0.58 26.75
CA TRP A 590 -6.67 1.82 27.51
C TRP A 590 -8.07 2.47 27.36
N ILE A 591 -8.73 2.32 26.21
CA ILE A 591 -10.11 2.79 25.95
C ILE A 591 -11.15 1.95 26.71
N VAL A 592 -10.83 0.70 27.05
CA VAL A 592 -11.68 -0.12 27.92
C VAL A 592 -11.96 0.58 29.27
N TYR A 593 -10.99 1.30 29.84
CA TYR A 593 -11.19 2.03 31.10
C TYR A 593 -12.21 3.16 30.99
N TYR A 594 -12.29 3.81 29.82
CA TYR A 594 -13.31 4.82 29.54
C TYR A 594 -14.71 4.21 29.56
N TRP A 595 -14.93 3.11 28.84
CA TRP A 595 -16.23 2.43 28.81
C TRP A 595 -16.62 1.81 30.15
N VAL A 596 -15.65 1.38 30.97
CA VAL A 596 -15.90 0.97 32.35
C VAL A 596 -16.43 2.14 33.19
N ALA A 597 -15.84 3.33 33.07
CA ALA A 597 -16.30 4.51 33.80
C ALA A 597 -17.74 4.89 33.40
N VAL A 598 -18.05 4.91 32.10
CA VAL A 598 -19.40 5.15 31.58
C VAL A 598 -20.39 4.11 32.13
N LEU A 599 -20.02 2.83 32.10
CA LEU A 599 -20.89 1.76 32.60
C LEU A 599 -21.14 1.85 34.11
N VAL A 600 -20.17 2.32 34.90
CA VAL A 600 -20.33 2.56 36.34
C VAL A 600 -21.37 3.66 36.58
N ILE A 601 -21.33 4.74 35.82
CA ILE A 601 -22.29 5.85 35.93
C ILE A 601 -23.69 5.36 35.56
N GLU A 602 -23.84 4.65 34.44
CA GLU A 602 -25.12 4.07 34.02
C GLU A 602 -25.68 3.07 35.03
N SER A 603 -24.80 2.29 35.67
CA SER A 603 -25.20 1.39 36.76
C SER A 603 -25.78 2.15 37.94
N ILE A 604 -25.17 3.28 38.32
CA ILE A 604 -25.66 4.15 39.39
C ILE A 604 -27.02 4.75 39.00
N LEU A 605 -27.15 5.29 37.80
CA LEU A 605 -28.40 5.89 37.30
C LEU A 605 -29.53 4.86 37.22
N LEU A 606 -29.26 3.66 36.71
CA LEU A 606 -30.21 2.56 36.69
C LEU A 606 -30.64 2.16 38.10
N CYS A 607 -29.71 2.07 39.06
CA CYS A 607 -30.03 1.77 40.45
C CYS A 607 -30.90 2.86 41.10
N LEU A 608 -30.61 4.13 40.82
CA LEU A 608 -31.43 5.25 41.29
C LEU A 608 -32.83 5.23 40.69
N ALA A 609 -32.96 4.94 39.38
CA ALA A 609 -34.24 4.80 38.70
C ALA A 609 -35.07 3.64 39.29
N LEU A 610 -34.45 2.48 39.49
CA LEU A 610 -35.08 1.32 40.12
C LEU A 610 -35.50 1.59 41.56
N ARG A 611 -34.66 2.29 42.34
CA ARG A 611 -34.99 2.71 43.70
C ARG A 611 -36.18 3.66 43.71
N GLN A 612 -36.20 4.65 42.82
CA GLN A 612 -37.29 5.61 42.72
C GLN A 612 -38.61 4.92 42.33
N ALA A 613 -38.55 3.98 41.38
CA ALA A 613 -39.67 3.13 41.00
C ALA A 613 -40.20 2.29 42.15
N TRP A 614 -39.30 1.73 42.97
CA TRP A 614 -39.68 0.97 44.15
C TRP A 614 -40.32 1.84 45.24
N LEU A 615 -39.81 3.05 45.48
CA LEU A 615 -40.35 3.97 46.49
C LEU A 615 -41.74 4.51 46.09
N HIS A 616 -41.97 4.75 44.80
CA HIS A 616 -43.23 5.32 44.29
C HIS A 616 -44.22 4.27 43.79
N ARG A 617 -43.88 2.97 43.89
CA ARG A 617 -44.78 1.86 43.58
C ARG A 617 -46.16 1.91 44.29
N PRO A 618 -46.30 2.39 45.55
CA PRO A 618 -47.60 2.36 46.24
C PRO A 618 -48.43 3.61 45.95
N SER A 619 -47.77 4.72 45.58
CA SER A 619 -48.35 6.02 45.24
C SER A 619 -48.74 6.13 43.76
N ALA A 620 -48.94 5.00 43.08
CA ALA A 620 -49.40 4.96 41.68
C ALA A 620 -50.88 5.40 41.51
N SER A 621 -51.44 6.10 42.50
CA SER A 621 -52.60 7.00 42.36
C SER A 621 -52.22 8.45 42.07
N GLY A 622 -50.91 8.80 42.08
CA GLY A 622 -50.39 10.06 41.57
C GLY A 622 -50.51 10.12 40.04
N SER A 623 -50.64 11.34 39.51
CA SER A 623 -50.96 11.63 38.10
C SER A 623 -50.31 10.66 37.10
N ASP A 624 -51.06 10.35 36.04
CA ASP A 624 -50.71 9.40 34.98
C ASP A 624 -49.29 9.62 34.41
N LEU A 625 -48.76 10.82 34.61
CA LEU A 625 -47.44 11.32 34.34
C LEU A 625 -46.30 10.70 35.17
N MET A 626 -46.40 10.65 36.50
CA MET A 626 -45.28 10.18 37.34
C MET A 626 -45.05 8.67 37.16
N ARG A 627 -46.14 7.94 36.88
CA ARG A 627 -46.12 6.53 36.48
C ARG A 627 -45.44 6.32 35.12
N LYS A 628 -45.74 7.16 34.13
CA LYS A 628 -45.10 7.12 32.80
C LYS A 628 -43.62 7.46 32.90
N LEU A 629 -43.25 8.58 33.55
CA LEU A 629 -41.86 8.98 33.75
C LEU A 629 -41.04 7.90 34.48
N THR A 630 -41.56 7.34 35.57
CA THR A 630 -40.82 6.33 36.35
C THR A 630 -40.61 5.03 35.59
N ARG A 631 -41.65 4.53 34.90
CA ARG A 631 -41.56 3.31 34.08
C ARG A 631 -40.64 3.52 32.89
N ASP A 632 -40.81 4.64 32.20
CA ASP A 632 -40.09 4.94 30.96
C ASP A 632 -38.61 5.25 31.28
N SER A 633 -38.30 5.89 32.42
CA SER A 633 -36.92 6.08 32.91
C SER A 633 -36.22 4.77 33.29
N VAL A 634 -36.91 3.80 33.90
CA VAL A 634 -36.27 2.50 34.20
C VAL A 634 -35.94 1.73 32.92
N ILE A 635 -36.88 1.70 31.95
CA ILE A 635 -36.65 1.05 30.66
C ILE A 635 -35.50 1.75 29.92
N TYR A 636 -35.48 3.08 29.94
CA TYR A 636 -34.44 3.92 29.35
C TYR A 636 -33.03 3.54 29.84
N PHE A 637 -32.79 3.62 31.15
CA PHE A 637 -31.47 3.35 31.71
C PHE A 637 -31.10 1.88 31.59
N LEU A 638 -32.07 0.97 31.55
CA LEU A 638 -31.82 -0.44 31.32
C LEU A 638 -31.32 -0.72 29.89
N VAL A 639 -31.91 -0.04 28.89
CA VAL A 639 -31.46 -0.16 27.48
C VAL A 639 -30.08 0.47 27.30
N LEU A 640 -29.84 1.67 27.85
CA LEU A 640 -28.53 2.32 27.77
C LEU A 640 -27.44 1.47 28.44
N PHE A 641 -27.70 0.97 29.64
CA PHE A 641 -26.78 0.06 30.32
C PHE A 641 -26.43 -1.16 29.45
N GLY A 642 -27.43 -1.77 28.81
CA GLY A 642 -27.20 -2.92 27.91
C GLY A 642 -26.35 -2.59 26.69
N ILE A 643 -26.55 -1.41 26.10
CA ILE A 643 -25.79 -0.92 24.94
C ILE A 643 -24.34 -0.64 25.34
N TYR A 644 -24.12 0.10 26.42
CA TYR A 644 -22.78 0.42 26.90
C TYR A 644 -22.03 -0.82 27.40
N LEU A 645 -22.72 -1.80 28.02
CA LEU A 645 -22.12 -3.09 28.38
C LEU A 645 -21.69 -3.88 27.14
N THR A 646 -22.53 -3.90 26.09
CA THR A 646 -22.20 -4.56 24.82
C THR A 646 -21.00 -3.89 24.16
N ASN A 647 -20.95 -2.56 24.17
CA ASN A 647 -19.83 -1.81 23.62
C ASN A 647 -18.53 -2.08 24.41
N LEU A 648 -18.60 -2.10 25.74
CA LEU A 648 -17.46 -2.48 26.58
C LEU A 648 -16.94 -3.89 26.24
N ILE A 649 -17.82 -4.86 25.97
CA ILE A 649 -17.42 -6.21 25.54
C ILE A 649 -16.68 -6.18 24.20
N PHE A 650 -17.10 -5.35 23.24
CA PHE A 650 -16.39 -5.18 21.97
C PHE A 650 -14.99 -4.61 22.18
N TRP A 651 -14.88 -3.57 23.01
CA TRP A 651 -13.60 -2.96 23.36
C TRP A 651 -12.65 -3.90 24.10
N ILE A 652 -13.16 -4.78 24.98
CA ILE A 652 -12.35 -5.83 25.62
C ILE A 652 -11.82 -6.85 24.59
N ARG A 653 -12.60 -7.16 23.54
CA ARG A 653 -12.15 -8.05 22.46
C ARG A 653 -11.20 -7.37 21.48
N ASN A 654 -11.13 -6.03 21.52
CA ASN A 654 -10.30 -5.15 20.71
C ASN A 654 -10.22 -5.53 19.23
N ARG A 655 -11.39 -5.68 18.60
CA ARG A 655 -11.47 -5.79 17.14
C ARG A 655 -11.88 -4.44 16.59
N ILE A 656 -10.95 -3.79 15.89
CA ILE A 656 -11.09 -2.43 15.34
C ILE A 656 -12.45 -2.23 14.64
N THR A 657 -12.90 -3.23 13.87
CA THR A 657 -14.19 -3.19 13.15
C THR A 657 -15.42 -3.16 14.03
N LEU A 658 -15.40 -3.87 15.16
CA LEU A 658 -16.52 -3.90 16.12
C LEU A 658 -16.51 -2.69 17.03
N ASN A 659 -15.32 -2.15 17.32
CA ASN A 659 -15.12 -0.98 18.16
C ASN A 659 -15.77 0.27 17.55
N GLU A 660 -15.54 0.53 16.26
CA GLU A 660 -16.12 1.69 15.56
C GLU A 660 -17.65 1.59 15.44
N PHE A 661 -18.14 0.40 15.10
CA PHE A 661 -19.58 0.15 14.99
C PHE A 661 -20.29 0.32 16.34
N GLY A 662 -19.75 -0.30 17.39
CA GLY A 662 -20.34 -0.24 18.74
C GLY A 662 -20.33 1.18 19.30
N THR A 663 -19.26 1.92 19.06
CA THR A 663 -19.08 3.30 19.55
C THR A 663 -20.05 4.27 18.89
N ALA A 664 -20.14 4.25 17.55
CA ALA A 664 -21.08 5.11 16.83
C ALA A 664 -22.54 4.85 17.23
N PHE A 665 -22.91 3.56 17.36
CA PHE A 665 -24.26 3.18 17.75
C PHE A 665 -24.59 3.59 19.19
N ALA A 666 -23.68 3.35 20.14
CA ALA A 666 -23.88 3.72 21.54
C ALA A 666 -24.15 5.22 21.68
N PHE A 667 -23.30 6.04 21.04
CA PHE A 667 -23.41 7.48 21.02
C PHE A 667 -24.72 8.01 20.42
N VAL A 668 -25.14 7.49 19.25
CA VAL A 668 -26.38 7.92 18.62
C VAL A 668 -27.59 7.56 19.47
N ILE A 669 -27.67 6.33 19.97
CA ILE A 669 -28.82 5.88 20.75
C ILE A 669 -28.94 6.68 22.06
N SER A 670 -27.82 6.95 22.72
CA SER A 670 -27.78 7.80 23.92
C SER A 670 -28.31 9.21 23.66
N SER A 671 -27.83 9.88 22.61
CA SER A 671 -28.35 11.20 22.22
C SER A 671 -29.84 11.20 21.86
N LEU A 672 -30.33 10.17 21.16
CA LEU A 672 -31.75 10.06 20.80
C LEU A 672 -32.62 9.97 22.06
N PHE A 673 -32.23 9.07 22.95
CA PHE A 673 -32.90 8.82 24.21
C PHE A 673 -32.87 10.08 25.08
N ALA A 674 -31.71 10.72 25.23
CA ALA A 674 -31.54 11.95 26.01
C ALA A 674 -32.51 13.06 25.53
N ASN A 675 -32.62 13.24 24.22
CA ASN A 675 -33.58 14.18 23.61
C ASN A 675 -35.04 13.80 23.92
N ARG A 676 -35.41 12.51 23.79
CA ARG A 676 -36.77 12.03 24.13
C ARG A 676 -37.12 12.35 25.57
N LEU A 677 -36.20 12.09 26.49
CA LEU A 677 -36.40 12.27 27.92
C LEU A 677 -36.63 13.74 28.26
N VAL A 678 -35.82 14.65 27.71
CA VAL A 678 -35.95 16.10 27.90
C VAL A 678 -37.29 16.61 27.37
N ILE A 679 -37.71 16.18 26.18
CA ILE A 679 -39.03 16.57 25.62
C ILE A 679 -40.18 16.01 26.45
N ALA A 680 -40.09 14.76 26.92
CA ALA A 680 -41.11 14.14 27.76
C ALA A 680 -41.27 14.88 29.09
N VAL A 681 -40.16 15.24 29.74
CA VAL A 681 -40.15 16.04 30.96
C VAL A 681 -40.73 17.44 30.72
N ARG A 682 -40.44 18.07 29.59
CA ARG A 682 -40.96 19.40 29.29
C ARG A 682 -42.45 19.39 28.95
N ARG A 683 -42.91 18.41 28.18
CA ARG A 683 -44.33 18.16 27.92
C ARG A 683 -45.10 17.95 29.23
N ALA A 684 -44.52 17.15 30.13
CA ALA A 684 -45.08 16.87 31.45
C ALA A 684 -45.29 18.12 32.30
N HIS A 685 -44.28 18.99 32.35
CA HIS A 685 -44.33 20.25 33.07
C HIS A 685 -45.46 21.15 32.53
N TYR A 686 -45.53 21.38 31.22
CA TYR A 686 -46.57 22.24 30.64
C TYR A 686 -47.98 21.65 30.73
N MET A 687 -48.14 20.34 30.60
CA MET A 687 -49.45 19.71 30.82
C MET A 687 -49.95 19.92 32.26
N SER A 688 -49.05 19.88 33.26
CA SER A 688 -49.42 20.17 34.65
C SER A 688 -49.83 21.63 34.86
N LEU A 689 -49.19 22.57 34.16
CA LEU A 689 -49.57 23.98 34.18
C LEU A 689 -50.93 24.22 33.50
N PHE A 690 -51.20 23.55 32.37
CA PHE A 690 -52.49 23.62 31.68
C PHE A 690 -53.63 23.00 32.50
N GLU A 691 -53.39 21.89 33.20
CA GLU A 691 -54.38 21.32 34.13
C GLU A 691 -54.66 22.26 35.30
N GLN A 692 -53.64 22.96 35.83
CA GLN A 692 -53.81 24.00 36.84
C GLN A 692 -54.59 25.22 36.31
N GLU A 693 -54.30 25.69 35.10
CA GLU A 693 -55.05 26.77 34.44
C GLU A 693 -56.50 26.39 34.14
N SER A 694 -56.76 25.15 33.68
CA SER A 694 -58.11 24.65 33.43
C SER A 694 -58.94 24.57 34.70
N GLN A 695 -58.35 24.08 35.80
CA GLN A 695 -59.01 24.06 37.11
C GLN A 695 -59.27 25.47 37.64
N LEU A 696 -58.33 26.41 37.44
CA LEU A 696 -58.56 27.82 37.77
C LEU A 696 -59.67 28.44 36.90
N SER A 697 -59.71 28.14 35.60
CA SER A 697 -60.74 28.64 34.68
C SER A 697 -62.13 28.12 35.03
N GLU A 698 -62.27 26.85 35.41
CA GLU A 698 -63.54 26.29 35.92
C GLU A 698 -63.98 26.99 37.20
N VAL A 699 -63.07 27.22 38.15
CA VAL A 699 -63.36 27.97 39.38
C VAL A 699 -63.76 29.42 39.07
N THR A 700 -63.10 30.07 38.10
CA THR A 700 -63.41 31.46 37.71
C THR A 700 -64.77 31.56 37.01
N THR A 701 -65.10 30.57 36.17
CA THR A 701 -66.40 30.47 35.47
C THR A 701 -67.53 30.16 36.46
N GLU A 702 -67.30 29.33 37.47
CA GLU A 702 -68.28 29.06 38.52
C GLU A 702 -68.51 30.29 39.43
N ILE A 703 -67.47 31.07 39.72
CA ILE A 703 -67.59 32.35 40.43
C ILE A 703 -68.37 33.38 39.58
N GLN A 704 -68.15 33.41 38.26
CA GLN A 704 -68.85 34.32 37.35
C GLN A 704 -70.33 33.95 37.17
N PHE A 705 -70.65 32.65 37.10
CA PHE A 705 -72.03 32.14 37.12
C PHE A 705 -72.78 32.44 38.43
N ARG A 706 -72.08 32.37 39.58
CA ARG A 706 -72.63 32.80 40.88
C ARG A 706 -72.86 34.31 40.97
N ARG A 707 -72.04 35.11 40.27
CA ARG A 707 -72.18 36.57 40.16
C ARG A 707 -73.40 36.99 39.33
N GLU A 708 -73.76 36.21 38.30
CA GLU A 708 -74.91 36.49 37.43
C GLU A 708 -76.25 35.99 38.00
N THR A 709 -76.23 35.01 38.90
CA THR A 709 -77.44 34.46 39.54
C THR A 709 -77.77 35.08 40.91
N ALA A 710 -76.88 35.89 41.48
CA ALA A 710 -77.07 36.53 42.78
C ALA A 710 -77.61 37.98 42.67
N THR A 711 -78.85 38.20 43.12
CA THR A 711 -79.39 39.53 43.42
C THR A 711 -78.94 39.96 44.83
N GLY A 712 -77.75 40.55 44.97
CA GLY A 712 -77.26 41.11 46.24
C GLY A 712 -75.74 41.24 46.29
N ASP A 713 -75.25 42.32 46.93
CA ASP A 713 -73.86 42.80 46.94
C ASP A 713 -72.77 41.71 47.05
N VAL A 714 -71.79 41.80 46.15
CA VAL A 714 -70.59 40.93 46.12
C VAL A 714 -69.60 41.43 47.17
N ASP A 715 -69.22 40.55 48.11
CA ASP A 715 -68.37 40.85 49.26
C ASP A 715 -66.91 41.13 48.85
N ASP A 716 -66.25 42.07 49.53
CA ASP A 716 -64.93 42.63 49.19
C ASP A 716 -63.79 41.57 49.19
N TYR A 717 -64.02 40.46 49.89
CA TYR A 717 -63.12 39.31 49.99
C TYR A 717 -62.90 38.59 48.65
N ASP A 718 -63.95 38.47 47.82
CA ASP A 718 -63.85 37.78 46.52
C ASP A 718 -63.08 38.63 45.48
N THR A 719 -63.21 39.96 45.56
CA THR A 719 -62.45 40.90 44.72
C THR A 719 -60.95 40.92 45.05
N MET A 720 -60.60 40.77 46.33
CA MET A 720 -59.21 40.71 46.79
C MET A 720 -58.54 39.39 46.38
N LYS A 721 -59.28 38.28 46.45
CA LYS A 721 -58.82 36.95 46.01
C LYS A 721 -58.62 36.90 44.49
N LEU A 722 -59.50 37.53 43.72
CA LEU A 722 -59.33 37.74 42.28
C LEU A 722 -58.05 38.51 41.95
N ARG A 723 -57.75 39.62 42.63
CA ARG A 723 -56.51 40.40 42.40
C ARG A 723 -55.25 39.63 42.77
N SER A 724 -55.28 38.80 43.82
CA SER A 724 -54.16 37.91 44.16
C SER A 724 -53.90 36.90 43.04
N ILE A 725 -54.97 36.24 42.57
CA ILE A 725 -54.88 35.22 41.52
C ILE A 725 -54.45 35.83 40.18
N THR A 726 -54.92 37.04 39.83
CA THR A 726 -54.48 37.75 38.62
C THR A 726 -53.02 38.20 38.70
N ARG A 727 -52.51 38.55 39.89
CA ARG A 727 -51.11 38.91 40.10
C ARG A 727 -50.19 37.70 39.92
N ASP A 728 -50.59 36.56 40.47
CA ASP A 728 -49.82 35.32 40.36
C ASP A 728 -49.84 34.77 38.92
N LEU A 729 -50.93 35.00 38.16
CA LEU A 729 -51.02 34.71 36.72
C LEU A 729 -50.07 35.56 35.85
N ASN A 730 -49.87 36.84 36.17
CA ASN A 730 -48.94 37.70 35.43
C ASN A 730 -47.46 37.30 35.68
N GLU A 731 -47.12 36.79 36.87
CA GLU A 731 -45.79 36.24 37.16
C GLU A 731 -45.53 34.91 36.44
N ILE A 732 -46.55 34.07 36.25
CA ILE A 732 -46.42 32.75 35.59
C ILE A 732 -46.41 32.85 34.06
N VAL A 733 -47.21 33.75 33.47
CA VAL A 733 -47.37 33.87 32.00
C VAL A 733 -46.38 34.87 31.37
N GLY A 734 -45.74 35.72 32.18
CA GLY A 734 -44.69 36.63 31.72
C GLY A 734 -45.16 37.67 30.69
N VAL A 735 -46.32 38.30 30.92
CA VAL A 735 -46.72 39.53 30.21
C VAL A 735 -46.12 40.74 30.90
#